data_AF-A0A428K373-F1
#
_entry.id   AF-A0A428K373-F1
#
_cell.length_a   1.000
_cell.length_b   1.000
_cell.length_c   1.000
_cell.angle_alpha   90.00
_cell.angle_beta   90.00
_cell.angle_gamma   90.00
#
_symmetry.space_group_name_H-M   'P 1'
#
loop_
_entity.id
_entity.type
_entity.pdbx_description
1 polymer ?
#
loop_
_entity_poly.entity_id
_entity_poly.type
_entity_poly.pdbx_seq_one_letter_code
_entity_poly.pdbx_strand_id
1 'polypeptide(L)'
;MSRRVVAAGALLLLAAGAARAQEYPRPAVPDLDRLTQELFAEIQSEQVPYEDLYETLLQYYQTPLNLNTATREDLRGLLLLSETQITNLLEHRQRHGALLSLYELQSIPGFELRTIYRVAPFVAVLTLDPNAARGPLWQRVWQEDNNALFLRYERTVQGRPGYLPPDTTSTGAPASRYLGSPDKLLVRYRVSRSKDFSLGFTAEKDAGEQFAWDPARRRYGADFYSGHFMVQERGRLKNLALGDYQLQFGQGLLLSSGLAVGKGAETITTLRRSSVGVRPYSSVLESTFFRGAAATVAVTSTVRVTAFVSRKRVDASVQTARDSLADFSEFTSGLLLTGFHRTPTELANRQALRETVLGGNVSYASLGGDLQAGLTAVNTQFDKPLLRRDEPYNAFELRGRHNLAFSAHYSYVWRNLLLFGETARSSGGGLGTVNGLLASLAPNVDVSALYRHYARDFHTIYGNALSENTRNINESGLYLGLKLRPAARWELSAYYDRFRFPWLRYQAGAPGAGHDWLVRLTFSPTKTSLLYAQLRQRTKPYDADTLRPMPLPVPTQRRSLLLFYDASPTPGLSLRTRVQGTAYREDVGPARHGYVLAQDVTVQPLRRLRLSARYALFDTDDYDTRQYVFEQDVLYAFSVPVLYGQGTRAYVLAQVEVNRHLTLWLRYADTHYRHQRTVGSGLEEIQGARRSDVKAQLRYRF
;
A
#
# COMPACT_ATOMS: atom_id res chain seq x y z
N MET A 1 -15.67 -66.59 10.40
CA MET A 1 -15.16 -65.24 10.09
C MET A 1 -15.26 -64.39 11.34
N SER A 2 -14.11 -63.91 11.82
CA SER A 2 -13.88 -63.64 13.23
C SER A 2 -14.42 -62.28 13.69
N ARG A 3 -14.89 -62.23 14.95
CA ARG A 3 -15.24 -61.00 15.70
C ARG A 3 -14.16 -59.91 15.64
N ARG A 4 -12.92 -60.25 15.28
CA ARG A 4 -11.81 -59.31 15.07
C ARG A 4 -11.98 -58.44 13.82
N VAL A 5 -12.62 -58.93 12.76
CA VAL A 5 -12.87 -58.15 11.53
C VAL A 5 -13.96 -57.09 11.75
N VAL A 6 -15.00 -57.43 12.52
CA VAL A 6 -16.07 -56.50 12.90
C VAL A 6 -15.55 -55.43 13.87
N ALA A 7 -14.70 -55.80 14.83
CA ALA A 7 -14.07 -54.85 15.75
C ALA A 7 -13.10 -53.90 15.03
N ALA A 8 -12.32 -54.39 14.04
CA ALA A 8 -11.44 -53.55 13.24
C ALA A 8 -12.23 -52.58 12.34
N GLY A 9 -13.35 -53.03 11.74
CA GLY A 9 -14.24 -52.16 10.98
C GLY A 9 -14.91 -51.07 11.83
N ALA A 10 -15.32 -51.41 13.06
CA ALA A 10 -15.89 -50.45 14.01
C ALA A 10 -14.85 -49.43 14.52
N LEU A 11 -13.60 -49.84 14.75
CA LEU A 11 -12.49 -48.94 15.10
C LEU A 11 -12.11 -48.00 13.95
N LEU A 12 -12.15 -48.47 12.70
CA LEU A 12 -11.96 -47.62 11.52
C LEU A 12 -13.12 -46.62 11.31
N LEU A 13 -14.36 -47.00 11.61
CA LEU A 13 -15.53 -46.11 11.56
C LEU A 13 -15.54 -45.10 12.72
N LEU A 14 -15.06 -45.47 13.91
CA LEU A 14 -14.86 -44.55 15.04
C LEU A 14 -13.67 -43.60 14.80
N ALA A 15 -12.62 -44.05 14.10
CA ALA A 15 -11.52 -43.18 13.65
C ALA A 15 -11.94 -42.24 12.50
N ALA A 16 -12.89 -42.65 11.66
CA ALA A 16 -13.48 -41.77 10.63
C ALA A 16 -14.25 -40.59 11.23
N GLY A 17 -14.83 -40.74 12.43
CA GLY A 17 -15.45 -39.63 13.17
C GLY A 17 -14.45 -38.54 13.63
N ALA A 18 -13.16 -38.88 13.72
CA ALA A 18 -12.07 -37.93 14.01
C ALA A 18 -11.43 -37.34 12.74
N ALA A 19 -11.74 -37.87 11.56
CA ALA A 19 -11.41 -37.25 10.28
C ALA A 19 -12.44 -36.16 9.95
N ARG A 20 -12.56 -35.15 10.84
CA ARG A 20 -13.04 -33.86 10.36
C ARG A 20 -12.10 -33.44 9.25
N ALA A 21 -12.65 -33.07 8.09
CA ALA A 21 -11.88 -32.51 6.98
C ALA A 21 -10.86 -31.53 7.58
N GLN A 22 -9.58 -31.92 7.54
CA GLN A 22 -8.54 -31.15 8.22
C GLN A 22 -8.41 -29.85 7.45
N GLU A 23 -8.99 -28.79 7.99
CA GLU A 23 -8.76 -27.45 7.47
C GLU A 23 -7.27 -27.16 7.64
N TYR A 24 -6.65 -26.63 6.60
CA TYR A 24 -5.23 -26.28 6.63
C TYR A 24 -4.94 -25.44 7.88
N PRO A 25 -4.10 -25.91 8.82
CA PRO A 25 -3.82 -25.18 10.05
C PRO A 25 -3.08 -23.90 9.65
N ARG A 26 -3.79 -22.78 9.65
CA ARG A 26 -3.22 -21.49 9.28
C ARG A 26 -2.13 -21.16 10.29
N PRO A 27 -0.88 -20.93 9.87
CA PRO A 27 0.17 -20.53 10.79
C PRO A 27 -0.23 -19.19 11.44
N ALA A 28 -0.03 -19.08 12.75
CA ALA A 28 -0.28 -17.86 13.51
C ALA A 28 0.71 -16.77 13.10
N VAL A 29 0.35 -15.99 12.08
CA VAL A 29 1.00 -14.76 11.59
C VAL A 29 2.55 -14.78 11.51
N PRO A 30 3.20 -15.53 10.60
CA PRO A 30 4.58 -15.19 10.20
C PRO A 30 4.75 -14.89 8.70
N ASP A 31 3.73 -15.11 7.88
CA ASP A 31 3.85 -15.04 6.41
C ASP A 31 3.56 -13.65 5.83
N LEU A 32 2.78 -12.81 6.53
CA LEU A 32 2.50 -11.44 6.07
C LEU A 32 3.77 -10.59 6.03
N ASP A 33 4.63 -10.68 7.05
CA ASP A 33 5.88 -9.92 7.09
C ASP A 33 6.83 -10.36 5.99
N ARG A 34 6.90 -11.67 5.73
CA ARG A 34 7.71 -12.23 4.65
C ARG A 34 7.21 -11.70 3.30
N LEU A 35 5.91 -11.77 3.05
CA LEU A 35 5.31 -11.24 1.82
C LEU A 35 5.54 -9.73 1.68
N THR A 36 5.37 -8.99 2.78
CA THR A 36 5.61 -7.54 2.87
C THR A 36 7.07 -7.23 2.49
N GLN A 37 8.04 -7.99 3.00
CA GLN A 37 9.44 -7.83 2.62
C GLN A 37 9.73 -8.25 1.18
N GLU A 38 9.07 -9.27 0.64
CA GLU A 38 9.21 -9.68 -0.77
C GLU A 38 8.68 -8.60 -1.72
N LEU A 39 7.50 -8.03 -1.42
CA LEU A 39 6.85 -7.01 -2.24
C LEU A 39 7.50 -5.63 -2.08
N PHE A 40 7.98 -5.29 -0.89
CA PHE A 40 8.64 -4.03 -0.56
C PHE A 40 10.14 -4.19 -0.34
N ALA A 41 10.78 -5.08 -1.09
CA ALA A 41 12.20 -5.38 -0.96
C ALA A 41 13.06 -4.11 -1.04
N GLU A 42 12.68 -3.14 -1.89
CA GLU A 42 13.26 -1.81 -1.95
C GLU A 42 12.17 -0.73 -1.99
N ILE A 43 11.97 -0.08 -0.86
CA ILE A 43 11.15 1.12 -0.73
C ILE A 43 11.96 2.31 -1.26
N GLN A 44 11.38 3.05 -2.21
CA GLN A 44 12.12 4.02 -3.01
C GLN A 44 11.80 5.48 -2.67
N SER A 45 10.63 5.70 -2.07
CA SER A 45 10.15 7.04 -1.75
C SER A 45 9.13 6.94 -0.63
N GLU A 46 9.21 7.86 0.33
CA GLU A 46 8.16 8.08 1.34
C GLU A 46 6.84 8.54 0.73
N GLN A 47 6.85 9.00 -0.53
CA GLN A 47 5.66 9.52 -1.21
C GLN A 47 4.72 8.41 -1.72
N VAL A 48 5.15 7.14 -1.70
CA VAL A 48 4.25 6.02 -2.02
C VAL A 48 3.54 5.61 -0.72
N PRO A 49 2.19 5.54 -0.69
CA PRO A 49 1.41 5.21 0.49
C PRO A 49 1.47 3.69 0.78
N TYR A 50 2.65 3.21 1.19
CA TYR A 50 2.87 1.79 1.49
C TYR A 50 2.02 1.28 2.65
N GLU A 51 1.61 2.16 3.55
CA GLU A 51 0.69 1.85 4.65
C GLU A 51 -0.67 1.36 4.15
N ASP A 52 -1.29 2.06 3.19
CA ASP A 52 -2.56 1.63 2.58
C ASP A 52 -2.44 0.25 1.91
N LEU A 53 -1.26 -0.04 1.33
CA LEU A 53 -0.99 -1.32 0.69
C LEU A 53 -0.84 -2.45 1.71
N TYR A 54 -0.08 -2.20 2.78
CA TYR A 54 0.07 -3.12 3.91
C TYR A 54 -1.29 -3.39 4.56
N GLU A 55 -2.12 -2.37 4.78
CA GLU A 55 -3.48 -2.53 5.30
C GLU A 55 -4.36 -3.40 4.39
N THR A 56 -4.25 -3.24 3.07
CA THR A 56 -4.97 -4.10 2.12
C THR A 56 -4.53 -5.56 2.23
N LEU A 57 -3.23 -5.83 2.29
CA LEU A 57 -2.73 -7.20 2.45
C LEU A 57 -3.18 -7.81 3.77
N LEU A 58 -3.15 -7.02 4.85
CA LEU A 58 -3.63 -7.43 6.15
C LEU A 58 -5.15 -7.72 6.15
N GLN A 59 -5.93 -6.95 5.38
CA GLN A 59 -7.36 -7.22 5.19
C GLN A 59 -7.58 -8.58 4.52
N TYR A 60 -6.87 -8.90 3.44
CA TYR A 60 -6.98 -10.21 2.80
C TYR A 60 -6.53 -11.35 3.73
N TYR A 61 -5.55 -11.11 4.59
CA TYR A 61 -5.11 -12.07 5.59
C TYR A 61 -6.17 -12.33 6.68
N GLN A 62 -6.82 -11.28 7.18
CA GLN A 62 -7.84 -11.38 8.24
C GLN A 62 -9.18 -11.90 7.74
N THR A 63 -9.55 -11.57 6.51
CA THR A 63 -10.75 -12.08 5.84
C THR A 63 -10.35 -12.77 4.53
N PRO A 64 -9.92 -14.04 4.60
CA PRO A 64 -9.48 -14.78 3.42
C PRO A 64 -10.54 -14.84 2.32
N LEU A 65 -10.07 -14.79 1.09
CA LEU A 65 -10.91 -14.87 -0.09
C LEU A 65 -11.44 -16.30 -0.29
N ASN A 66 -12.76 -16.47 -0.34
CA ASN A 66 -13.34 -17.78 -0.68
C ASN A 66 -13.13 -18.11 -2.16
N LEU A 67 -12.33 -19.14 -2.46
CA LEU A 67 -12.01 -19.56 -3.83
C LEU A 67 -13.24 -19.99 -4.63
N ASN A 68 -14.27 -20.53 -3.96
CA ASN A 68 -15.50 -20.99 -4.62
C ASN A 68 -16.36 -19.82 -5.14
N THR A 69 -16.30 -18.65 -4.48
CA THR A 69 -17.06 -17.45 -4.89
C THR A 69 -16.19 -16.34 -5.47
N ALA A 70 -14.88 -16.52 -5.49
CA ALA A 70 -13.93 -15.54 -6.00
C ALA A 70 -14.14 -15.29 -7.49
N THR A 71 -14.18 -14.01 -7.86
CA THR A 71 -14.15 -13.58 -9.26
C THR A 71 -12.70 -13.53 -9.74
N ARG A 72 -12.51 -13.44 -11.06
CA ARG A 72 -11.19 -13.23 -11.66
C ARG A 72 -10.49 -11.99 -11.08
N GLU A 73 -11.23 -10.88 -10.90
CA GLU A 73 -10.68 -9.65 -10.30
C GLU A 73 -10.29 -9.82 -8.83
N ASP A 74 -11.05 -10.60 -8.05
CA ASP A 74 -10.70 -10.89 -6.66
C ASP A 74 -9.37 -11.67 -6.57
N LEU A 75 -9.20 -12.68 -7.42
CA LEU A 75 -7.98 -13.49 -7.48
C LEU A 75 -6.77 -12.68 -7.94
N ARG A 76 -6.97 -11.79 -8.92
CA ARG A 76 -5.96 -10.84 -9.37
C ARG A 76 -5.57 -9.85 -8.28
N GLY A 77 -6.52 -9.41 -7.46
CA GLY A 77 -6.31 -8.54 -6.31
C GLY A 77 -5.36 -9.11 -5.25
N LEU A 78 -5.12 -10.43 -5.24
CA LEU A 78 -4.13 -11.02 -4.34
C LEU A 78 -2.69 -10.69 -4.72
N LEU A 79 -2.40 -10.42 -6.00
CA LEU A 79 -1.02 -10.23 -6.53
C LEU A 79 -0.08 -11.44 -6.32
N LEU A 80 -0.63 -12.63 -6.07
CA LEU A 80 0.13 -13.85 -5.77
C LEU A 80 0.05 -14.92 -6.87
N LEU A 81 -0.93 -14.82 -7.76
CA LEU A 81 -1.25 -15.81 -8.79
C LEU A 81 -0.95 -15.28 -10.19
N SER A 82 -0.42 -16.13 -11.07
CA SER A 82 -0.31 -15.83 -12.50
C SER A 82 -1.68 -15.91 -13.19
N GLU A 83 -1.82 -15.27 -14.35
CA GLU A 83 -3.07 -15.36 -15.13
C GLU A 83 -3.39 -16.79 -15.57
N THR A 84 -2.36 -17.59 -15.88
CA THR A 84 -2.52 -19.01 -16.19
C THR A 84 -3.07 -19.79 -14.99
N GLN A 85 -2.56 -19.56 -13.78
CA GLN A 85 -3.09 -20.18 -12.55
C GLN A 85 -4.53 -19.76 -12.30
N ILE A 86 -4.86 -18.48 -12.49
CA ILE A 86 -6.23 -17.97 -12.32
C ILE A 86 -7.18 -18.61 -13.33
N THR A 87 -6.80 -18.69 -14.61
CA THR A 87 -7.61 -19.35 -15.64
C THR A 87 -7.80 -20.83 -15.32
N ASN A 88 -6.74 -21.56 -14.98
CA ASN A 88 -6.83 -22.99 -14.63
C ASN A 88 -7.75 -23.23 -13.42
N LEU A 89 -7.68 -22.38 -12.40
CA LEU A 89 -8.56 -22.45 -11.23
C LEU A 89 -10.03 -22.21 -11.60
N LEU A 90 -10.31 -21.21 -12.43
CA LEU A 90 -11.66 -20.88 -12.85
C LEU A 90 -12.25 -21.95 -13.78
N GLU A 91 -11.46 -22.49 -14.71
CA GLU A 91 -11.85 -23.62 -15.56
C GLU A 91 -12.11 -24.89 -14.75
N HIS A 92 -11.24 -25.20 -13.76
CA HIS A 92 -11.45 -26.33 -12.86
C HIS A 92 -12.78 -26.21 -12.14
N ARG A 93 -13.10 -25.02 -11.60
CA ARG A 93 -14.38 -24.75 -10.94
C ARG A 93 -15.57 -24.89 -11.89
N GLN A 94 -15.43 -24.49 -13.15
CA GLN A 94 -16.49 -24.66 -14.15
C GLN A 94 -16.72 -26.12 -14.53
N ARG A 95 -15.67 -26.94 -14.62
CA ARG A 95 -15.76 -28.35 -15.03
C ARG A 95 -16.15 -29.30 -13.88
N HIS A 96 -15.59 -29.07 -12.69
CA HIS A 96 -15.69 -30.00 -11.55
C HIS A 96 -16.57 -29.48 -10.40
N GLY A 97 -17.02 -28.22 -10.46
CA GLY A 97 -17.84 -27.62 -9.42
C GLY A 97 -17.01 -26.95 -8.30
N ALA A 98 -17.61 -26.83 -7.11
CA ALA A 98 -16.97 -26.19 -5.97
C ALA A 98 -15.82 -27.04 -5.43
N LEU A 99 -14.70 -26.39 -5.09
CA LEU A 99 -13.60 -27.02 -4.37
C LEU A 99 -14.09 -27.53 -3.01
N LEU A 100 -13.66 -28.74 -2.64
CA LEU A 100 -13.99 -29.37 -1.36
C LEU A 100 -12.98 -29.00 -0.28
N SER A 101 -11.73 -28.80 -0.66
CA SER A 101 -10.64 -28.50 0.26
C SER A 101 -9.54 -27.70 -0.44
N LEU A 102 -8.74 -26.96 0.35
CA LEU A 102 -7.55 -26.29 -0.16
C LEU A 102 -6.53 -27.26 -0.76
N TYR A 103 -6.51 -28.52 -0.31
CA TYR A 103 -5.61 -29.55 -0.84
C TYR A 103 -5.89 -29.90 -2.31
N GLU A 104 -7.12 -29.67 -2.78
CA GLU A 104 -7.52 -29.89 -4.18
C GLU A 104 -6.77 -28.94 -5.14
N LEU A 105 -6.21 -27.83 -4.65
CA LEU A 105 -5.34 -26.98 -5.48
C LEU A 105 -4.17 -27.76 -6.11
N GLN A 106 -3.70 -28.84 -5.47
CA GLN A 106 -2.63 -29.68 -6.02
C GLN A 106 -3.01 -30.41 -7.31
N SER A 107 -4.31 -30.62 -7.59
CA SER A 107 -4.76 -31.21 -8.86
C SER A 107 -4.88 -30.20 -10.00
N ILE A 108 -4.78 -28.90 -9.70
CA ILE A 108 -4.95 -27.84 -10.69
C ILE A 108 -3.60 -27.55 -11.35
N PRO A 109 -3.49 -27.59 -12.69
CA PRO A 109 -2.25 -27.29 -13.38
C PRO A 109 -1.67 -25.92 -13.00
N GLY A 110 -0.36 -25.87 -12.72
CA GLY A 110 0.35 -24.65 -12.32
C GLY A 110 0.31 -24.32 -10.82
N PHE A 111 -0.43 -25.06 -10.01
CA PHE A 111 -0.43 -24.93 -8.54
C PHE A 111 0.59 -25.86 -7.90
N GLU A 112 1.85 -25.44 -7.94
CA GLU A 112 2.93 -26.10 -7.18
C GLU A 112 2.78 -25.85 -5.68
N LEU A 113 3.37 -26.72 -4.86
CA LEU A 113 3.38 -26.56 -3.40
C LEU A 113 3.84 -25.16 -2.98
N ARG A 114 4.88 -24.59 -3.60
CA ARG A 114 5.35 -23.23 -3.31
C ARG A 114 4.25 -22.19 -3.52
N THR A 115 3.51 -22.26 -4.62
CA THR A 115 2.38 -21.36 -4.90
C THR A 115 1.28 -21.55 -3.87
N ILE A 116 0.93 -22.79 -3.57
CA ILE A 116 -0.13 -23.11 -2.60
C ILE A 116 0.22 -22.55 -1.21
N TYR A 117 1.45 -22.76 -0.72
CA TYR A 117 1.88 -22.21 0.57
C TYR A 117 1.84 -20.68 0.60
N ARG A 118 2.21 -20.00 -0.50
CA ARG A 118 2.14 -18.53 -0.57
C ARG A 118 0.71 -17.99 -0.55
N VAL A 119 -0.24 -18.72 -1.14
CA VAL A 119 -1.63 -18.26 -1.32
C VAL A 119 -2.52 -18.69 -0.15
N ALA A 120 -2.23 -19.83 0.47
CA ALA A 120 -3.00 -20.43 1.56
C ALA A 120 -3.37 -19.47 2.71
N PRO A 121 -2.52 -18.51 3.15
CA PRO A 121 -2.89 -17.57 4.20
C PRO A 121 -3.99 -16.58 3.80
N PHE A 122 -4.19 -16.34 2.51
CA PHE A 122 -5.08 -15.30 1.98
C PHE A 122 -6.37 -15.86 1.37
N VAL A 123 -6.52 -17.19 1.34
CA VAL A 123 -7.66 -17.86 0.71
C VAL A 123 -8.29 -18.90 1.61
N ALA A 124 -9.57 -19.17 1.40
CA ALA A 124 -10.32 -20.22 2.06
C ALA A 124 -11.16 -20.98 1.04
N VAL A 125 -11.51 -22.22 1.37
CA VAL A 125 -12.48 -23.02 0.61
C VAL A 125 -13.68 -23.21 1.52
N LEU A 126 -14.76 -22.47 1.22
CA LEU A 126 -16.04 -22.61 1.94
C LEU A 126 -17.04 -23.24 0.97
N THR A 127 -17.63 -24.37 1.36
CA THR A 127 -18.54 -25.18 0.54
C THR A 127 -20.00 -24.73 0.63
N LEU A 128 -20.39 -24.09 1.73
CA LEU A 128 -21.69 -23.45 1.89
C LEU A 128 -21.57 -21.97 1.49
N ASP A 129 -22.49 -21.46 0.69
CA ASP A 129 -22.62 -20.01 0.51
C ASP A 129 -23.08 -19.41 1.85
N PRO A 130 -22.20 -18.70 2.58
CA PRO A 130 -22.57 -18.12 3.88
C PRO A 130 -23.69 -17.09 3.76
N ASN A 131 -23.98 -16.65 2.52
CA ASN A 131 -25.00 -15.69 2.18
C ASN A 131 -26.39 -16.31 1.93
N ALA A 132 -26.52 -17.63 1.83
CA ALA A 132 -27.80 -18.29 1.54
C ALA A 132 -28.77 -18.24 2.74
N ALA A 133 -28.25 -18.22 3.97
CA ALA A 133 -29.04 -18.13 5.21
C ALA A 133 -28.64 -16.88 6.03
N ARG A 134 -28.86 -15.69 5.46
CA ARG A 134 -28.51 -14.42 6.12
C ARG A 134 -29.47 -14.12 7.27
N GLY A 135 -29.03 -14.32 8.51
CA GLY A 135 -29.65 -13.73 9.69
C GLY A 135 -29.54 -12.20 9.72
N PRO A 136 -30.16 -11.53 10.71
CA PRO A 136 -30.08 -10.08 10.90
C PRO A 136 -28.63 -9.57 10.92
N LEU A 137 -28.40 -8.41 10.29
CA LEU A 137 -27.06 -7.78 10.18
C LEU A 137 -26.36 -7.64 11.54
N TRP A 138 -27.10 -7.21 12.57
CA TRP A 138 -26.55 -6.97 13.90
C TRP A 138 -26.04 -8.26 14.57
N GLN A 139 -26.72 -9.40 14.39
CA GLN A 139 -26.26 -10.70 14.91
C GLN A 139 -24.95 -11.10 14.25
N ARG A 140 -24.85 -10.91 12.94
CA ARG A 140 -23.64 -11.22 12.17
C ARG A 140 -22.47 -10.30 12.53
N VAL A 141 -22.74 -9.04 12.83
CA VAL A 141 -21.72 -8.10 13.33
C VAL A 141 -21.18 -8.55 14.69
N TRP A 142 -22.03 -8.95 15.63
CA TRP A 142 -21.58 -9.38 16.96
C TRP A 142 -20.90 -10.76 16.97
N GLN A 143 -21.28 -11.68 16.08
CA GLN A 143 -20.74 -13.04 16.04
C GLN A 143 -19.44 -13.17 15.23
N GLU A 144 -18.98 -12.10 14.55
CA GLU A 144 -17.81 -12.19 13.68
C GLU A 144 -16.50 -12.18 14.48
N ASP A 145 -15.64 -13.17 14.22
CA ASP A 145 -14.37 -13.37 14.96
C ASP A 145 -13.37 -12.19 14.85
N ASN A 146 -13.56 -11.30 13.89
CA ASN A 146 -12.69 -10.13 13.69
C ASN A 146 -13.26 -8.83 14.27
N ASN A 147 -14.37 -8.89 14.98
CA ASN A 147 -14.92 -7.75 15.71
C ASN A 147 -13.95 -7.34 16.83
N ALA A 148 -13.24 -6.23 16.63
CA ALA A 148 -12.19 -5.81 17.55
C ALA A 148 -12.07 -4.29 17.71
N LEU A 149 -11.75 -3.90 18.93
CA LEU A 149 -11.31 -2.56 19.31
C LEU A 149 -9.78 -2.55 19.48
N PHE A 150 -9.14 -1.53 18.92
CA PHE A 150 -7.72 -1.28 18.98
C PHE A 150 -7.47 0.06 19.67
N LEU A 151 -6.58 0.06 20.66
CA LEU A 151 -6.05 1.25 21.29
C LEU A 151 -4.54 1.24 21.09
N ARG A 152 -3.97 2.30 20.53
CA ARG A 152 -2.52 2.44 20.37
C ARG A 152 -2.04 3.74 20.99
N TYR A 153 -0.89 3.64 21.65
CA TYR A 153 -0.11 4.74 22.18
C TYR A 153 1.28 4.69 21.58
N GLU A 154 1.77 5.81 21.05
CA GLU A 154 3.13 5.95 20.54
C GLU A 154 3.79 7.21 21.12
N ARG A 155 5.08 7.13 21.44
CA ARG A 155 5.86 8.27 21.93
C ARG A 155 7.35 8.11 21.64
N THR A 156 7.97 9.19 21.18
CA THR A 156 9.43 9.33 21.23
C THR A 156 9.85 9.78 22.62
N VAL A 157 10.85 9.10 23.18
CA VAL A 157 11.29 9.30 24.58
C VAL A 157 12.04 10.62 24.76
N GLN A 158 12.92 10.97 23.82
CA GLN A 158 13.73 12.17 23.91
C GLN A 158 12.91 13.45 23.69
N GLY A 159 13.24 14.49 24.45
CA GLY A 159 12.64 15.81 24.30
C GLY A 159 13.06 16.48 22.98
N ARG A 160 12.14 17.26 22.41
CA ARG A 160 12.36 18.03 21.17
C ARG A 160 11.99 19.50 21.40
N PRO A 161 12.71 20.46 20.79
CA PRO A 161 12.44 21.90 20.93
C PRO A 161 11.00 22.29 20.61
N GLY A 162 10.33 21.56 19.70
CA GLY A 162 8.94 21.82 19.35
C GLY A 162 7.95 21.77 20.52
N TYR A 163 8.27 21.02 21.58
CA TYR A 163 7.41 20.90 22.78
C TYR A 163 7.83 21.83 23.93
N LEU A 164 8.92 22.57 23.76
CA LEU A 164 9.34 23.57 24.72
C LEU A 164 8.53 24.86 24.54
N PRO A 165 8.42 25.69 25.58
CA PRO A 165 7.81 27.01 25.45
C PRO A 165 8.42 27.83 24.29
N PRO A 166 7.62 28.66 23.61
CA PRO A 166 8.10 29.49 22.51
C PRO A 166 9.12 30.49 23.03
N ASP A 167 10.30 30.47 22.43
CA ASP A 167 11.36 31.46 22.67
C ASP A 167 11.16 32.67 21.75
N THR A 168 11.71 33.83 22.09
CA THR A 168 11.68 35.02 21.23
C THR A 168 12.63 34.86 20.04
N THR A 169 12.12 35.01 18.81
CA THR A 169 12.95 35.04 17.60
C THR A 169 13.77 36.32 17.53
N SER A 170 14.77 36.35 16.64
CA SER A 170 15.57 37.56 16.32
C SER A 170 14.73 38.75 15.83
N THR A 171 13.46 38.52 15.46
CA THR A 171 12.48 39.54 15.06
C THR A 171 11.56 39.98 16.20
N GLY A 172 11.77 39.49 17.43
CA GLY A 172 10.94 39.79 18.61
C GLY A 172 9.58 39.07 18.65
N ALA A 173 9.29 38.19 17.67
CA ALA A 173 8.07 37.39 17.65
C ALA A 173 8.28 36.05 18.40
N PRO A 174 7.24 35.46 19.01
CA PRO A 174 7.36 34.12 19.58
C PRO A 174 7.61 33.09 18.46
N ALA A 175 8.61 32.23 18.66
CA ALA A 175 8.92 31.16 17.73
C ALA A 175 7.77 30.15 17.67
N SER A 176 7.48 29.62 16.48
CA SER A 176 6.43 28.60 16.31
C SER A 176 6.80 27.33 17.10
N ARG A 177 5.81 26.74 17.78
CA ARG A 177 5.93 25.52 18.60
C ARG A 177 4.72 24.63 18.38
N TYR A 178 4.81 23.39 18.85
CA TYR A 178 3.69 22.46 18.86
C TYR A 178 2.65 22.87 19.91
N LEU A 179 1.39 22.76 19.52
CA LEU A 179 0.25 23.17 20.34
C LEU A 179 -0.17 22.09 21.34
N GLY A 180 0.26 20.83 21.14
CA GLY A 180 -0.14 19.69 21.96
C GLY A 180 1.00 18.78 22.39
N SER A 181 0.63 17.67 23.04
CA SER A 181 1.56 16.73 23.65
C SER A 181 2.30 15.86 22.62
N PRO A 182 3.50 15.33 22.95
CA PRO A 182 4.26 14.43 22.09
C PRO A 182 3.63 13.02 21.95
N ASP A 183 2.49 12.78 22.59
CA ASP A 183 1.82 11.48 22.58
C ASP A 183 0.96 11.34 21.32
N LYS A 184 1.16 10.26 20.57
CA LYS A 184 0.29 9.85 19.46
C LYS A 184 -0.67 8.78 19.95
N LEU A 185 -1.96 8.96 19.66
CA LEU A 185 -3.05 8.12 20.15
C LEU A 185 -3.92 7.68 18.98
N LEU A 186 -4.26 6.39 18.93
CA LEU A 186 -5.17 5.82 17.94
C LEU A 186 -6.24 4.99 18.65
N VAL A 187 -7.50 5.25 18.30
CA VAL A 187 -8.64 4.40 18.64
C VAL A 187 -9.23 3.89 17.34
N ARG A 188 -9.33 2.58 17.18
CA ARG A 188 -9.89 1.98 15.96
C ARG A 188 -10.82 0.83 16.33
N TYR A 189 -12.05 0.89 15.86
CA TYR A 189 -13.01 -0.20 15.91
C TYR A 189 -13.24 -0.72 14.50
N ARG A 190 -13.24 -2.05 14.33
CA ARG A 190 -13.47 -2.66 13.02
C ARG A 190 -14.14 -4.02 13.16
N VAL A 191 -15.05 -4.26 12.22
CA VAL A 191 -15.68 -5.57 12.00
C VAL A 191 -16.01 -5.70 10.52
N SER A 192 -15.69 -6.83 9.90
CA SER A 192 -15.94 -7.01 8.48
C SER A 192 -16.10 -8.47 8.09
N ARG A 193 -16.97 -8.76 7.15
CA ARG A 193 -17.08 -10.07 6.53
C ARG A 193 -16.98 -9.91 5.01
N SER A 194 -16.08 -10.69 4.42
CA SER A 194 -15.82 -10.65 2.97
C SER A 194 -17.10 -10.90 2.18
N LYS A 195 -17.37 -10.05 1.17
CA LYS A 195 -18.57 -10.07 0.32
C LYS A 195 -19.89 -9.98 1.07
N ASP A 196 -19.92 -9.32 2.23
CA ASP A 196 -21.13 -9.20 3.03
C ASP A 196 -21.28 -7.79 3.65
N PHE A 197 -20.37 -7.38 4.54
CA PHE A 197 -20.38 -6.05 5.13
C PHE A 197 -19.01 -5.63 5.69
N SER A 198 -18.82 -4.34 5.88
CA SER A 198 -17.66 -3.77 6.58
C SER A 198 -18.10 -2.54 7.36
N LEU A 199 -17.77 -2.49 8.64
CA LEU A 199 -18.04 -1.35 9.52
C LEU A 199 -16.74 -1.01 10.25
N GLY A 200 -16.43 0.27 10.32
CA GLY A 200 -15.29 0.71 11.11
C GLY A 200 -15.34 2.18 11.45
N PHE A 201 -14.59 2.49 12.50
CA PHE A 201 -14.41 3.83 13.01
C PHE A 201 -12.96 3.97 13.48
N THR A 202 -12.31 5.07 13.10
CA THR A 202 -10.94 5.40 13.48
C THR A 202 -10.90 6.84 13.95
N ALA A 203 -10.25 7.08 15.09
CA ALA A 203 -9.90 8.39 15.58
C ALA A 203 -8.40 8.43 15.91
N GLU A 204 -7.70 9.45 15.43
CA GLU A 204 -6.26 9.61 15.63
C GLU A 204 -5.89 11.02 16.07
N LYS A 205 -4.94 11.09 17.00
CA LYS A 205 -4.23 12.30 17.41
C LYS A 205 -2.76 12.08 17.09
N ASP A 206 -2.18 12.93 16.25
CA ASP A 206 -0.75 12.89 16.00
C ASP A 206 0.06 13.59 17.11
N ALA A 207 1.35 13.28 17.16
CA ALA A 207 2.28 13.91 18.10
C ALA A 207 2.42 15.41 17.78
N GLY A 208 2.29 16.26 18.80
CA GLY A 208 2.31 17.72 18.66
C GLY A 208 0.95 18.35 18.39
N GLU A 209 -0.07 17.56 18.04
CA GLU A 209 -1.43 18.06 17.87
C GLU A 209 -2.13 18.22 19.22
N GLN A 210 -2.93 19.27 19.34
CA GLN A 210 -3.68 19.55 20.54
C GLN A 210 -4.92 18.63 20.61
N PHE A 211 -5.18 18.06 21.77
CA PHE A 211 -6.46 17.42 22.04
C PHE A 211 -7.43 18.50 22.51
N ALA A 212 -8.35 18.93 21.65
CA ALA A 212 -9.26 20.03 21.96
C ALA A 212 -10.69 19.74 21.50
N TRP A 213 -11.63 20.22 22.30
CA TRP A 213 -13.04 20.27 21.96
C TRP A 213 -13.38 21.70 21.51
N ASP A 214 -13.39 21.90 20.20
CA ASP A 214 -13.77 23.17 19.57
C ASP A 214 -14.70 22.88 18.38
N PRO A 215 -16.03 22.82 18.62
CA PRO A 215 -17.01 22.57 17.57
C PRO A 215 -17.01 23.63 16.46
N ALA A 216 -16.65 24.89 16.77
CA ALA A 216 -16.58 25.96 15.78
C ALA A 216 -15.47 25.70 14.76
N ARG A 217 -14.33 25.16 15.22
CA ARG A 217 -13.25 24.68 14.36
C ARG A 217 -13.39 23.20 13.96
N ARG A 218 -14.52 22.55 14.32
CA ARG A 218 -14.85 21.15 14.02
C ARG A 218 -13.84 20.15 14.61
N ARG A 219 -13.36 20.44 15.82
CA ARG A 219 -12.47 19.59 16.63
C ARG A 219 -13.26 18.98 17.77
N TYR A 220 -13.21 17.66 17.88
CA TYR A 220 -13.99 16.90 18.86
C TYR A 220 -13.10 16.02 19.74
N GLY A 221 -11.88 16.47 20.06
CA GLY A 221 -10.86 15.69 20.76
C GLY A 221 -9.67 15.39 19.86
N ALA A 222 -9.68 14.21 19.22
CA ALA A 222 -8.73 13.82 18.18
C ALA A 222 -8.83 14.71 16.93
N ASP A 223 -7.78 14.72 16.11
CA ASP A 223 -7.71 15.56 14.92
C ASP A 223 -8.35 14.87 13.72
N PHE A 224 -7.99 13.60 13.52
CA PHE A 224 -8.50 12.77 12.45
C PHE A 224 -9.67 11.91 12.92
N TYR A 225 -10.72 11.87 12.10
CA TYR A 225 -11.83 10.94 12.24
C TYR A 225 -12.15 10.32 10.90
N SER A 226 -12.27 9.00 10.87
CA SER A 226 -12.78 8.25 9.75
C SER A 226 -13.84 7.25 10.19
N GLY A 227 -14.89 7.13 9.39
CA GLY A 227 -15.96 6.18 9.65
C GLY A 227 -16.54 5.66 8.34
N HIS A 228 -16.69 4.35 8.24
CA HIS A 228 -17.22 3.71 7.04
C HIS A 228 -18.26 2.66 7.40
N PHE A 229 -19.28 2.57 6.55
CA PHE A 229 -20.25 1.49 6.56
C PHE A 229 -20.45 1.00 5.14
N MET A 230 -20.26 -0.29 4.92
CA MET A 230 -20.37 -0.92 3.62
C MET A 230 -21.19 -2.19 3.71
N VAL A 231 -22.04 -2.40 2.71
CA VAL A 231 -22.81 -3.64 2.51
C VAL A 231 -22.56 -4.14 1.09
N GLN A 232 -22.40 -5.45 0.95
CA GLN A 232 -22.03 -6.10 -0.32
C GLN A 232 -22.98 -7.24 -0.69
N GLU A 233 -23.04 -7.54 -1.99
CA GLU A 233 -23.75 -8.67 -2.59
C GLU A 233 -25.22 -8.84 -2.10
N ARG A 234 -26.01 -7.76 -2.18
CA ARG A 234 -27.47 -7.75 -1.91
C ARG A 234 -28.25 -7.81 -3.24
N GLY A 235 -28.25 -8.97 -3.87
CA GLY A 235 -28.96 -9.19 -5.14
C GLY A 235 -28.38 -8.34 -6.27
N ARG A 236 -29.18 -7.40 -6.81
CA ARG A 236 -28.73 -6.43 -7.82
C ARG A 236 -27.81 -5.36 -7.24
N LEU A 237 -27.93 -5.03 -5.95
CA LEU A 237 -27.01 -4.12 -5.28
C LEU A 237 -25.74 -4.89 -4.94
N LYS A 238 -24.65 -4.59 -5.66
CA LYS A 238 -23.36 -5.27 -5.47
C LYS A 238 -22.55 -4.66 -4.36
N ASN A 239 -22.50 -3.32 -4.29
CA ASN A 239 -21.85 -2.59 -3.22
C ASN A 239 -22.67 -1.35 -2.86
N LEU A 240 -22.78 -1.04 -1.58
CA LEU A 240 -23.21 0.26 -1.08
C LEU A 240 -22.24 0.66 0.02
N ALA A 241 -21.56 1.79 -0.15
CA ALA A 241 -20.67 2.38 0.83
C ALA A 241 -21.21 3.75 1.25
N LEU A 242 -21.20 4.00 2.55
CA LEU A 242 -21.58 5.25 3.20
C LEU A 242 -20.45 5.68 4.15
N GLY A 243 -20.17 6.98 4.21
CA GLY A 243 -19.05 7.53 4.96
C GLY A 243 -17.77 7.54 4.12
N ASP A 244 -16.68 7.01 4.67
CA ASP A 244 -15.37 7.04 4.03
C ASP A 244 -15.11 5.79 3.19
N TYR A 245 -14.73 5.98 1.93
CA TYR A 245 -14.52 4.90 0.97
C TYR A 245 -13.40 5.21 -0.02
N GLN A 246 -12.93 4.18 -0.73
CA GLN A 246 -11.98 4.29 -1.82
C GLN A 246 -12.57 3.72 -3.11
N LEU A 247 -12.04 4.18 -4.24
CA LEU A 247 -12.45 3.77 -5.57
C LEU A 247 -11.23 3.30 -6.37
N GLN A 248 -11.34 2.16 -7.02
CA GLN A 248 -10.32 1.66 -7.93
C GLN A 248 -10.95 1.11 -9.19
N PHE A 249 -10.68 1.77 -10.31
CA PHE A 249 -11.18 1.38 -11.62
C PHE A 249 -10.05 1.34 -12.65
N GLY A 250 -10.17 0.45 -13.62
CA GLY A 250 -9.21 0.33 -14.73
C GLY A 250 -7.78 0.04 -14.26
N GLN A 251 -6.82 0.78 -14.82
CA GLN A 251 -5.40 0.72 -14.47
C GLN A 251 -4.99 1.78 -13.44
N GLY A 252 -5.95 2.40 -12.76
CA GLY A 252 -5.70 3.41 -11.74
C GLY A 252 -5.28 4.77 -12.29
N LEU A 253 -5.57 5.06 -13.57
CA LEU A 253 -5.15 6.31 -14.20
C LEU A 253 -5.97 7.51 -13.70
N LEU A 254 -7.28 7.35 -13.51
CA LEU A 254 -8.15 8.37 -12.89
C LEU A 254 -8.43 8.11 -11.41
N LEU A 255 -8.70 6.85 -11.06
CA LEU A 255 -9.10 6.43 -9.72
C LEU A 255 -8.34 5.18 -9.32
N SER A 256 -7.43 5.32 -8.37
CA SER A 256 -6.69 4.22 -7.76
C SER A 256 -7.02 4.14 -6.27
N SER A 257 -7.07 2.91 -5.74
CA SER A 257 -7.14 2.65 -4.29
C SER A 257 -5.85 1.94 -3.85
N GLY A 258 -5.50 2.05 -2.57
CA GLY A 258 -4.21 1.76 -1.94
C GLY A 258 -3.40 0.51 -2.32
N LEU A 259 -3.90 -0.40 -3.15
CA LEU A 259 -3.18 -1.57 -3.67
C LEU A 259 -2.45 -1.26 -4.99
N ALA A 260 -1.51 -0.33 -4.94
CA ALA A 260 -0.68 0.05 -6.09
C ALA A 260 0.81 -0.24 -5.80
N VAL A 261 1.23 -1.51 -5.92
CA VAL A 261 2.65 -1.88 -5.78
C VAL A 261 3.44 -1.24 -6.92
N GLY A 262 4.50 -0.48 -6.61
CA GLY A 262 5.36 0.12 -7.62
C GLY A 262 6.26 -0.89 -8.34
N LYS A 263 7.24 -0.40 -9.11
CA LYS A 263 8.28 -1.24 -9.71
C LYS A 263 9.10 -1.93 -8.61
N GLY A 264 9.29 -3.23 -8.73
CA GLY A 264 10.00 -4.02 -7.72
C GLY A 264 10.31 -5.44 -8.16
N ALA A 265 10.54 -6.30 -7.18
CA ALA A 265 10.96 -7.68 -7.39
C ALA A 265 9.89 -8.58 -8.01
N GLU A 266 8.61 -8.23 -7.86
CA GLU A 266 7.54 -8.90 -8.59
C GLU A 266 7.34 -8.16 -9.92
N THR A 267 7.83 -8.75 -11.01
CA THR A 267 8.04 -8.05 -12.30
C THR A 267 6.87 -8.15 -13.26
N ILE A 268 5.90 -9.03 -13.00
CA ILE A 268 4.83 -9.40 -13.94
C ILE A 268 3.46 -8.93 -13.43
N THR A 269 3.00 -9.45 -12.29
CA THR A 269 1.62 -9.29 -11.79
C THR A 269 1.32 -7.89 -11.24
N THR A 270 2.34 -7.16 -10.80
CA THR A 270 2.22 -5.81 -10.21
C THR A 270 1.98 -4.70 -11.25
N LEU A 271 2.31 -4.95 -12.53
CA LEU A 271 2.16 -3.99 -13.62
C LEU A 271 0.69 -3.68 -13.93
N ARG A 272 -0.16 -4.68 -13.76
CA ARG A 272 -1.60 -4.54 -13.91
C ARG A 272 -2.20 -4.06 -12.59
N ARG A 273 -3.10 -3.10 -12.64
CA ARG A 273 -4.00 -2.79 -11.51
C ARG A 273 -5.31 -3.56 -11.68
N SER A 274 -5.81 -4.12 -10.57
CA SER A 274 -7.12 -4.77 -10.52
C SER A 274 -8.23 -3.74 -10.36
N SER A 275 -9.37 -3.96 -11.00
CA SER A 275 -10.53 -3.06 -10.92
C SER A 275 -11.50 -3.56 -9.85
N VAL A 276 -11.12 -3.38 -8.58
CA VAL A 276 -11.88 -3.88 -7.41
C VAL A 276 -13.19 -3.09 -7.19
N GLY A 277 -13.28 -1.87 -7.71
CA GLY A 277 -14.45 -1.01 -7.57
C GLY A 277 -14.45 -0.24 -6.25
N VAL A 278 -15.59 -0.27 -5.54
CA VAL A 278 -15.78 0.45 -4.27
C VAL A 278 -15.20 -0.38 -3.13
N ARG A 279 -14.37 0.24 -2.28
CA ARG A 279 -13.77 -0.38 -1.10
C ARG A 279 -14.01 0.47 0.15
N PRO A 280 -14.14 -0.14 1.34
CA PRO A 280 -14.18 0.61 2.58
C PRO A 280 -12.80 1.22 2.85
N TYR A 281 -12.75 2.45 3.33
CA TYR A 281 -11.49 3.06 3.75
C TYR A 281 -11.20 2.70 5.21
N SER A 282 -10.02 2.14 5.49
CA SER A 282 -9.65 1.72 6.85
C SER A 282 -8.35 2.33 7.38
N SER A 283 -7.71 3.17 6.60
CA SER A 283 -6.38 3.72 6.90
C SER A 283 -6.47 4.99 7.74
N VAL A 284 -5.30 5.52 8.10
CA VAL A 284 -5.12 6.80 8.79
C VAL A 284 -4.63 7.92 7.85
N LEU A 285 -4.30 7.62 6.60
CA LEU A 285 -3.84 8.62 5.63
C LEU A 285 -4.94 9.62 5.23
N GLU A 286 -4.85 10.86 5.71
CA GLU A 286 -5.92 11.86 5.58
C GLU A 286 -6.27 12.32 4.14
N SER A 287 -5.47 11.94 3.14
CA SER A 287 -5.61 12.43 1.77
C SER A 287 -6.25 11.43 0.78
N THR A 288 -6.20 10.12 1.04
CA THR A 288 -6.44 9.07 0.03
C THR A 288 -7.87 8.51 -0.03
N PHE A 289 -8.84 9.14 0.65
CA PHE A 289 -10.22 8.65 0.73
C PHE A 289 -11.27 9.64 0.20
N PHE A 290 -12.46 9.12 -0.10
CA PHE A 290 -13.66 9.87 -0.44
C PHE A 290 -14.63 9.85 0.74
N ARG A 291 -15.36 10.94 1.00
CA ARG A 291 -16.35 11.04 2.08
C ARG A 291 -17.73 11.34 1.51
N GLY A 292 -18.64 10.37 1.58
CA GLY A 292 -19.99 10.50 1.05
C GLY A 292 -20.65 9.15 0.83
N ALA A 293 -21.08 8.88 -0.40
CA ALA A 293 -21.74 7.63 -0.75
C ALA A 293 -21.31 7.12 -2.13
N ALA A 294 -21.20 5.80 -2.25
CA ALA A 294 -20.98 5.11 -3.51
C ALA A 294 -21.84 3.85 -3.58
N ALA A 295 -22.42 3.59 -4.76
CA ALA A 295 -23.26 2.42 -4.98
C ALA A 295 -22.94 1.77 -6.32
N THR A 296 -22.78 0.45 -6.32
CA THR A 296 -22.62 -0.39 -7.51
C THR A 296 -23.85 -1.27 -7.68
N VAL A 297 -24.52 -1.15 -8.82
CA VAL A 297 -25.71 -1.92 -9.18
C VAL A 297 -25.42 -2.77 -10.42
N ALA A 298 -25.73 -4.07 -10.34
CA ALA A 298 -25.78 -4.96 -11.48
C ALA A 298 -27.07 -4.71 -12.27
N VAL A 299 -26.95 -4.00 -13.39
CA VAL A 299 -28.07 -3.73 -14.30
C VAL A 299 -28.46 -5.02 -15.01
N THR A 300 -27.46 -5.77 -15.48
CA THR A 300 -27.57 -7.12 -16.06
C THR A 300 -26.55 -8.05 -15.38
N SER A 301 -26.48 -9.32 -15.80
CA SER A 301 -25.44 -10.25 -15.36
C SER A 301 -24.02 -9.84 -15.82
N THR A 302 -23.93 -9.05 -16.90
CA THR A 302 -22.67 -8.65 -17.54
C THR A 302 -22.32 -7.18 -17.31
N VAL A 303 -23.30 -6.31 -17.04
CA VAL A 303 -23.11 -4.86 -16.88
C VAL A 303 -23.35 -4.43 -15.44
N ARG A 304 -22.35 -3.76 -14.85
CA ARG A 304 -22.45 -3.11 -13.55
C ARG A 304 -22.19 -1.62 -13.69
N VAL A 305 -23.03 -0.83 -13.04
CA VAL A 305 -22.91 0.63 -12.99
C VAL A 305 -22.59 1.03 -11.56
N THR A 306 -21.56 1.85 -11.39
CA THR A 306 -21.21 2.47 -10.12
C THR A 306 -21.41 3.96 -10.22
N ALA A 307 -22.08 4.55 -9.24
CA ALA A 307 -22.16 6.00 -9.06
C ALA A 307 -21.58 6.36 -7.70
N PHE A 308 -20.91 7.50 -7.62
CA PHE A 308 -20.31 7.97 -6.38
C PHE A 308 -20.33 9.48 -6.25
N VAL A 309 -20.42 9.94 -5.01
CA VAL A 309 -20.36 11.35 -4.63
C VAL A 309 -19.57 11.49 -3.35
N SER A 310 -18.61 12.40 -3.37
CA SER A 310 -17.77 12.76 -2.25
C SER A 310 -17.81 14.25 -2.02
N ARG A 311 -17.93 14.66 -0.77
CA ARG A 311 -17.80 16.05 -0.36
C ARG A 311 -16.99 16.10 0.92
N LYS A 312 -15.74 16.54 0.81
CA LYS A 312 -14.82 16.66 1.94
C LYS A 312 -14.13 18.00 1.96
N ARG A 313 -13.45 18.29 3.06
CA ARG A 313 -12.48 19.38 3.12
C ARG A 313 -11.09 18.77 3.20
N VAL A 314 -10.16 19.41 2.51
CA VAL A 314 -8.76 19.00 2.40
C VAL A 314 -7.87 20.16 2.84
N ASP A 315 -6.69 19.81 3.31
CA ASP A 315 -5.73 20.79 3.79
C ASP A 315 -5.08 21.50 2.61
N ALA A 316 -5.01 22.82 2.71
CA ALA A 316 -4.55 23.66 1.62
C ALA A 316 -4.00 24.97 2.17
N SER A 317 -2.92 25.45 1.55
CA SER A 317 -2.42 26.80 1.83
C SER A 317 -3.22 27.81 1.03
N VAL A 318 -4.14 28.51 1.69
CA VAL A 318 -4.95 29.59 1.09
C VAL A 318 -4.15 30.89 1.12
N GLN A 319 -4.08 31.56 -0.02
CA GLN A 319 -3.43 32.84 -0.21
C GLN A 319 -4.44 33.85 -0.74
N THR A 320 -4.35 35.08 -0.25
CA THR A 320 -5.15 36.21 -0.72
C THR A 320 -4.28 37.06 -1.64
N ALA A 321 -4.75 37.33 -2.86
CA ALA A 321 -4.07 38.24 -3.75
C ALA A 321 -4.07 39.65 -3.16
N ARG A 322 -2.89 40.29 -3.17
CA ARG A 322 -2.73 41.68 -2.73
C ARG A 322 -2.92 42.68 -3.87
N ASP A 323 -2.97 42.18 -5.10
CA ASP A 323 -3.13 42.96 -6.32
C ASP A 323 -4.57 42.91 -6.80
N SER A 324 -5.15 44.07 -7.10
CA SER A 324 -6.50 44.21 -7.66
C SER A 324 -6.64 43.66 -9.08
N LEU A 325 -5.54 43.46 -9.81
CA LEU A 325 -5.53 42.87 -11.16
C LEU A 325 -5.33 41.35 -11.17
N ALA A 326 -5.24 40.71 -10.00
CA ALA A 326 -5.04 39.27 -9.92
C ALA A 326 -6.26 38.48 -10.42
N ASP A 327 -6.02 37.41 -11.17
CA ASP A 327 -7.06 36.51 -11.70
C ASP A 327 -8.00 35.94 -10.62
N PHE A 328 -7.50 35.80 -9.39
CA PHE A 328 -8.26 35.30 -8.24
C PHE A 328 -7.93 36.06 -6.95
N SER A 329 -8.97 36.50 -6.23
CA SER A 329 -8.83 37.17 -4.93
C SER A 329 -8.33 36.24 -3.82
N GLU A 330 -8.78 34.98 -3.83
CA GLU A 330 -8.27 33.89 -2.98
C GLU A 330 -7.95 32.67 -3.84
N PHE A 331 -6.80 32.04 -3.61
CA PHE A 331 -6.35 30.85 -4.32
C PHE A 331 -5.53 29.94 -3.42
N THR A 332 -5.29 28.70 -3.87
CA THR A 332 -4.38 27.77 -3.19
C THR A 332 -3.26 27.32 -4.12
N SER A 333 -2.04 27.26 -3.57
CA SER A 333 -0.85 26.78 -4.28
C SER A 333 -0.76 25.26 -4.39
N GLY A 334 -1.64 24.52 -3.72
CA GLY A 334 -1.69 23.06 -3.76
C GLY A 334 -2.38 22.42 -2.57
N LEU A 335 -2.60 21.11 -2.69
CA LEU A 335 -3.08 20.26 -1.59
C LEU A 335 -1.91 19.88 -0.68
N LEU A 336 -2.12 19.95 0.62
CA LEU A 336 -1.18 19.46 1.63
C LEU A 336 -1.54 18.02 1.96
N LEU A 337 -0.60 17.10 1.71
CA LEU A 337 -0.81 15.65 1.90
C LEU A 337 -0.21 15.13 3.22
N THR A 338 0.39 16.01 4.02
CA THR A 338 1.15 15.65 5.23
C THR A 338 0.27 15.27 6.41
N GLY A 339 -0.97 15.77 6.50
CA GLY A 339 -1.91 15.50 7.59
C GLY A 339 -1.54 16.11 8.95
N PHE A 340 -0.44 16.86 9.06
CA PHE A 340 -0.01 17.43 10.34
C PHE A 340 -0.71 18.75 10.69
N HIS A 341 -1.23 18.84 11.93
CA HIS A 341 -1.89 20.03 12.49
C HIS A 341 -1.31 20.46 13.85
N ARG A 342 0.02 20.53 13.94
CA ARG A 342 0.75 20.68 15.21
C ARG A 342 1.07 22.14 15.54
N THR A 343 1.28 22.98 14.53
CA THR A 343 1.60 24.43 14.68
C THR A 343 0.42 25.33 14.30
N PRO A 344 0.42 26.63 14.68
CA PRO A 344 -0.65 27.56 14.29
C PRO A 344 -0.85 27.67 12.77
N THR A 345 0.23 27.67 11.99
CA THR A 345 0.17 27.73 10.52
C THR A 345 -0.38 26.44 9.92
N GLU A 346 0.06 25.29 10.42
CA GLU A 346 -0.50 23.98 10.03
C GLU A 346 -2.00 23.92 10.34
N LEU A 347 -2.40 24.37 11.53
CA LEU A 347 -3.80 24.42 11.95
C LEU A 347 -4.64 25.40 11.11
N ALA A 348 -4.07 26.51 10.63
CA ALA A 348 -4.76 27.47 9.76
C ALA A 348 -5.02 26.90 8.35
N ASN A 349 -4.13 26.04 7.85
CA ASN A 349 -4.28 25.39 6.55
C ASN A 349 -5.23 24.17 6.58
N ARG A 350 -5.57 23.69 7.78
CA ARG A 350 -6.42 22.53 7.99
C ARG A 350 -7.82 22.73 7.40
N GLN A 351 -8.25 21.79 6.56
CA GLN A 351 -9.59 21.74 5.98
C GLN A 351 -10.03 23.07 5.35
N ALA A 352 -9.08 23.82 4.80
CA ALA A 352 -9.27 25.17 4.28
C ALA A 352 -9.87 25.19 2.85
N LEU A 353 -9.75 24.08 2.11
CA LEU A 353 -10.31 23.90 0.77
C LEU A 353 -11.42 22.86 0.82
N ARG A 354 -12.58 23.16 0.22
CA ARG A 354 -13.68 22.20 0.07
C ARG A 354 -13.64 21.60 -1.32
N GLU A 355 -13.60 20.28 -1.36
CA GLU A 355 -13.60 19.49 -2.58
C GLU A 355 -14.92 18.72 -2.70
N THR A 356 -15.50 18.76 -3.89
CA THR A 356 -16.67 17.95 -4.27
C THR A 356 -16.29 17.11 -5.49
N VAL A 357 -16.39 15.79 -5.35
CA VAL A 357 -16.11 14.85 -6.44
C VAL A 357 -17.38 14.10 -6.77
N LEU A 358 -17.74 14.07 -8.05
CA LEU A 358 -18.91 13.39 -8.56
C LEU A 358 -18.51 12.58 -9.78
N GLY A 359 -18.98 11.34 -9.85
CA GLY A 359 -18.58 10.50 -10.96
C GLY A 359 -19.29 9.16 -11.01
N GLY A 360 -18.92 8.41 -12.04
CA GLY A 360 -19.49 7.10 -12.28
C GLY A 360 -18.58 6.23 -13.10
N ASN A 361 -18.85 4.93 -13.02
CA ASN A 361 -18.18 3.91 -13.80
C ASN A 361 -19.23 2.95 -14.37
N VAL A 362 -19.15 2.68 -15.67
CA VAL A 362 -19.89 1.59 -16.31
C VAL A 362 -18.88 0.51 -16.64
N SER A 363 -19.11 -0.69 -16.14
CA SER A 363 -18.25 -1.85 -16.36
C SER A 363 -19.04 -2.96 -17.01
N TYR A 364 -18.44 -3.56 -18.03
CA TYR A 364 -18.93 -4.71 -18.77
C TYR A 364 -17.96 -5.87 -18.57
N ALA A 365 -18.48 -7.04 -18.24
CA ALA A 365 -17.75 -8.30 -18.18
C ALA A 365 -18.49 -9.34 -19.01
N SER A 366 -17.78 -10.04 -19.90
CA SER A 366 -18.37 -11.13 -20.67
C SER A 366 -18.79 -12.28 -19.74
N LEU A 367 -19.75 -13.11 -20.20
CA LEU A 367 -20.22 -14.26 -19.41
C LEU A 367 -19.10 -15.27 -19.09
N GLY A 368 -18.14 -15.45 -20.00
CA GLY A 368 -16.93 -16.25 -19.77
C GLY A 368 -15.89 -15.58 -18.87
N GLY A 369 -16.00 -14.26 -18.63
CA GLY A 369 -15.09 -13.49 -17.79
C GLY A 369 -13.75 -13.11 -18.44
N ASP A 370 -13.57 -13.41 -19.72
CA ASP A 370 -12.33 -13.17 -20.46
C ASP A 370 -12.19 -11.72 -20.93
N LEU A 371 -13.32 -11.08 -21.30
CA LEU A 371 -13.35 -9.69 -21.71
C LEU A 371 -13.97 -8.84 -20.62
N GLN A 372 -13.27 -7.79 -20.24
CA GLN A 372 -13.75 -6.72 -19.40
C GLN A 372 -13.48 -5.38 -20.08
N ALA A 373 -14.44 -4.48 -20.03
CA ALA A 373 -14.30 -3.12 -20.53
C ALA A 373 -15.06 -2.18 -19.59
N GLY A 374 -14.63 -0.93 -19.51
CA GLY A 374 -15.37 0.05 -18.74
C GLY A 374 -15.03 1.49 -19.08
N LEU A 375 -15.98 2.35 -18.76
CA LEU A 375 -15.89 3.79 -18.93
C LEU A 375 -16.02 4.44 -17.55
N THR A 376 -15.14 5.37 -17.23
CA THR A 376 -15.14 6.12 -15.97
C THR A 376 -15.18 7.61 -16.27
N ALA A 377 -16.01 8.34 -15.54
CA ALA A 377 -16.05 9.79 -15.58
C ALA A 377 -15.90 10.33 -14.16
N VAL A 378 -15.02 11.31 -13.98
CA VAL A 378 -14.74 11.95 -12.69
C VAL A 378 -14.76 13.46 -12.88
N ASN A 379 -15.68 14.12 -12.18
CA ASN A 379 -15.72 15.55 -12.05
C ASN A 379 -15.22 15.94 -10.65
N THR A 380 -14.18 16.76 -10.58
CA THR A 380 -13.67 17.34 -9.34
C THR A 380 -13.91 18.85 -9.35
N GLN A 381 -14.49 19.37 -8.27
CA GLN A 381 -14.75 20.79 -8.08
C GLN A 381 -14.20 21.27 -6.74
N PHE A 382 -13.50 22.39 -6.77
CA PHE A 382 -12.99 23.11 -5.60
C PHE A 382 -13.77 24.39 -5.37
N ASP A 383 -13.97 24.77 -4.10
CA ASP A 383 -14.56 26.06 -3.75
C ASP A 383 -13.62 27.25 -4.00
N LYS A 384 -12.31 27.03 -3.87
CA LYS A 384 -11.25 27.99 -4.22
C LYS A 384 -10.41 27.48 -5.41
N PRO A 385 -9.91 28.37 -6.28
CA PRO A 385 -9.11 27.98 -7.44
C PRO A 385 -7.72 27.48 -7.01
N LEU A 386 -7.24 26.46 -7.73
CA LEU A 386 -5.85 26.03 -7.69
C LEU A 386 -5.04 26.92 -8.63
N LEU A 387 -3.99 27.54 -8.09
CA LEU A 387 -3.02 28.33 -8.84
C LEU A 387 -1.62 28.05 -8.30
N ARG A 388 -0.83 27.31 -9.07
CA ARG A 388 0.58 27.04 -8.74
C ARG A 388 1.40 28.32 -8.89
N ARG A 389 2.56 28.34 -8.20
CA ARG A 389 3.55 29.41 -8.37
C ARG A 389 3.99 29.47 -9.83
N ASP A 390 4.18 30.70 -10.33
CA ASP A 390 4.59 30.94 -11.70
C ASP A 390 6.08 30.62 -11.90
N GLU A 391 6.35 29.32 -12.02
CA GLU A 391 7.67 28.76 -12.29
C GLU A 391 7.58 27.95 -13.59
N PRO A 392 8.64 27.90 -14.43
CA PRO A 392 8.58 27.26 -15.75
C PRO A 392 8.11 25.79 -15.73
N TYR A 393 8.43 25.06 -14.68
CA TYR A 393 8.01 23.66 -14.53
C TYR A 393 6.53 23.50 -14.14
N ASN A 394 5.88 24.55 -13.64
CA ASN A 394 4.45 24.58 -13.29
C ASN A 394 3.54 25.05 -14.44
N ALA A 395 4.11 25.35 -15.62
CA ALA A 395 3.37 25.94 -16.75
C ALA A 395 2.13 25.13 -17.17
N PHE A 396 2.19 23.80 -17.06
CA PHE A 396 1.12 22.88 -17.45
C PHE A 396 0.37 22.27 -16.25
N GLU A 397 0.54 22.81 -15.05
CA GLU A 397 -0.21 22.35 -13.87
C GLU A 397 -1.69 22.71 -13.96
N LEU A 398 -2.52 21.97 -13.22
CA LEU A 398 -3.96 22.25 -13.16
C LEU A 398 -4.18 23.66 -12.61
N ARG A 399 -4.89 24.49 -13.39
CA ARG A 399 -5.28 25.86 -13.02
C ARG A 399 -6.81 25.96 -12.97
N GLY A 400 -7.34 26.63 -11.93
CA GLY A 400 -8.77 26.89 -11.78
C GLY A 400 -9.47 25.99 -10.75
N ARG A 401 -10.81 25.90 -10.86
CA ARG A 401 -11.68 25.28 -9.84
C ARG A 401 -12.25 23.91 -10.22
N HIS A 402 -12.07 23.49 -11.47
CA HIS A 402 -12.76 22.32 -12.02
C HIS A 402 -11.81 21.45 -12.82
N ASN A 403 -11.89 20.13 -12.63
CA ASN A 403 -11.22 19.15 -13.45
C ASN A 403 -12.20 18.03 -13.80
N LEU A 404 -12.52 17.91 -15.09
CA LEU A 404 -13.33 16.81 -15.62
C LEU A 404 -12.41 15.85 -16.36
N ALA A 405 -12.47 14.57 -16.01
CA ALA A 405 -11.69 13.54 -16.65
C ALA A 405 -12.54 12.34 -17.03
N PHE A 406 -12.29 11.80 -18.22
CA PHE A 406 -12.92 10.60 -18.74
C PHE A 406 -11.87 9.55 -19.02
N SER A 407 -12.15 8.29 -18.71
CA SER A 407 -11.30 7.17 -19.10
C SER A 407 -12.08 5.99 -19.66
N ALA A 408 -11.41 5.28 -20.56
CA ALA A 408 -11.85 3.99 -21.08
C ALA A 408 -10.77 2.96 -20.76
N HIS A 409 -11.16 1.85 -20.15
CA HIS A 409 -10.26 0.75 -19.83
C HIS A 409 -10.77 -0.57 -20.38
N TYR A 410 -9.84 -1.49 -20.59
CA TYR A 410 -10.13 -2.83 -21.05
C TYR A 410 -9.16 -3.85 -20.44
N SER A 411 -9.61 -5.10 -20.39
CA SER A 411 -8.83 -6.27 -20.03
C SER A 411 -9.36 -7.44 -20.84
N TYR A 412 -8.51 -8.07 -21.64
CA TYR A 412 -8.88 -9.20 -22.48
C TYR A 412 -7.90 -10.36 -22.29
N VAL A 413 -8.42 -11.48 -21.80
CA VAL A 413 -7.69 -12.74 -21.67
C VAL A 413 -7.90 -13.55 -22.93
N TRP A 414 -6.81 -13.96 -23.56
CA TRP A 414 -6.82 -14.91 -24.65
C TRP A 414 -5.79 -16.00 -24.38
N ARG A 415 -6.26 -17.17 -23.95
CA ARG A 415 -5.42 -18.31 -23.54
C ARG A 415 -4.41 -17.89 -22.44
N ASN A 416 -3.12 -17.88 -22.77
CA ASN A 416 -1.98 -17.52 -21.93
C ASN A 416 -1.56 -16.05 -22.05
N LEU A 417 -2.32 -15.24 -22.80
CA LEU A 417 -2.09 -13.81 -23.02
C LEU A 417 -3.15 -12.99 -22.30
N LEU A 418 -2.74 -11.93 -21.63
CA LEU A 418 -3.61 -10.91 -21.06
C LEU A 418 -3.22 -9.54 -21.61
N LEU A 419 -4.13 -8.93 -22.37
CA LEU A 419 -4.04 -7.54 -22.79
C LEU A 419 -4.83 -6.67 -21.83
N PHE A 420 -4.28 -5.54 -21.41
CA PHE A 420 -4.98 -4.59 -20.56
C PHE A 420 -4.57 -3.16 -20.88
N GLY A 421 -5.45 -2.22 -20.61
CA GLY A 421 -5.10 -0.81 -20.78
C GLY A 421 -6.15 0.13 -20.22
N GLU A 422 -5.76 1.38 -20.06
CA GLU A 422 -6.61 2.51 -19.74
C GLU A 422 -6.12 3.75 -20.50
N THR A 423 -7.03 4.44 -21.16
CA THR A 423 -6.77 5.73 -21.80
C THR A 423 -7.73 6.76 -21.23
N ALA A 424 -7.20 7.92 -20.85
CA ALA A 424 -7.93 8.99 -20.21
C ALA A 424 -7.61 10.35 -20.82
N ARG A 425 -8.56 11.27 -20.69
CA ARG A 425 -8.42 12.67 -21.09
C ARG A 425 -8.98 13.57 -20.00
N SER A 426 -8.23 14.60 -19.62
CA SER A 426 -8.66 15.61 -18.65
C SER A 426 -9.11 16.90 -19.34
N SER A 427 -9.77 17.79 -18.59
CA SER A 427 -10.20 19.11 -19.08
C SER A 427 -9.04 20.02 -19.47
N GLY A 428 -7.83 19.74 -19.00
CA GLY A 428 -6.59 20.37 -19.48
C GLY A 428 -6.24 20.07 -20.94
N GLY A 429 -6.93 19.11 -21.58
CA GLY A 429 -6.73 18.73 -22.98
C GLY A 429 -5.77 17.54 -23.15
N GLY A 430 -4.90 17.31 -22.17
CA GLY A 430 -3.90 16.25 -22.18
C GLY A 430 -4.49 14.84 -22.17
N LEU A 431 -3.80 13.94 -22.87
CA LEU A 431 -4.10 12.52 -22.93
C LEU A 431 -3.13 11.72 -22.05
N GLY A 432 -3.68 10.83 -21.24
CA GLY A 432 -2.94 9.81 -20.50
C GLY A 432 -3.32 8.42 -21.02
N THR A 433 -2.35 7.53 -21.23
CA THR A 433 -2.62 6.15 -21.61
C THR A 433 -1.60 5.20 -21.02
N VAL A 434 -2.07 4.03 -20.61
CA VAL A 434 -1.26 2.91 -20.14
C VAL A 434 -1.81 1.66 -20.80
N ASN A 435 -0.97 0.91 -21.51
CA ASN A 435 -1.36 -0.34 -22.14
C ASN A 435 -0.29 -1.38 -21.88
N GLY A 436 -0.70 -2.59 -21.52
CA GLY A 436 0.21 -3.67 -21.19
C GLY A 436 -0.26 -5.02 -21.71
N LEU A 437 0.71 -5.91 -21.80
CA LEU A 437 0.57 -7.31 -22.17
C LEU A 437 1.30 -8.14 -21.12
N LEU A 438 0.62 -9.14 -20.56
CA LEU A 438 1.24 -10.23 -19.82
C LEU A 438 1.11 -11.51 -20.65
N ALA A 439 2.17 -12.30 -20.72
CA ALA A 439 2.17 -13.55 -21.47
C ALA A 439 2.94 -14.64 -20.70
N SER A 440 2.33 -15.81 -20.52
CA SER A 440 3.06 -17.01 -20.09
C SER A 440 3.50 -17.78 -21.32
N LEU A 441 4.73 -17.55 -21.81
CA LEU A 441 5.25 -18.17 -23.03
C LEU A 441 5.52 -19.68 -22.85
N ALA A 442 5.85 -20.08 -21.63
CA ALA A 442 6.04 -21.48 -21.23
C ALA A 442 5.63 -21.65 -19.75
N PRO A 443 5.44 -22.87 -19.23
CA PRO A 443 5.11 -23.09 -17.82
C PRO A 443 6.07 -22.44 -16.81
N ASN A 444 7.31 -22.20 -17.25
CA ASN A 444 8.38 -21.60 -16.47
C ASN A 444 8.84 -20.22 -16.98
N VAL A 445 8.17 -19.63 -17.98
CA VAL A 445 8.56 -18.34 -18.58
C VAL A 445 7.33 -17.43 -18.65
N ASP A 446 7.33 -16.39 -17.81
CA ASP A 446 6.36 -15.30 -17.87
C ASP A 446 7.08 -14.02 -18.36
N VAL A 447 6.45 -13.31 -19.28
CA VAL A 447 6.94 -12.02 -19.79
C VAL A 447 5.85 -10.97 -19.68
N SER A 448 6.28 -9.72 -19.61
CA SER A 448 5.37 -8.58 -19.57
C SER A 448 5.94 -7.39 -20.34
N ALA A 449 5.08 -6.66 -21.03
CA ALA A 449 5.41 -5.38 -21.63
C ALA A 449 4.35 -4.35 -21.24
N LEU A 450 4.76 -3.12 -20.92
CA LEU A 450 3.84 -2.03 -20.62
C LEU A 450 4.36 -0.73 -21.20
N TYR A 451 3.53 -0.09 -22.02
CA TYR A 451 3.76 1.25 -22.54
C TYR A 451 2.88 2.25 -21.80
N ARG A 452 3.47 3.37 -21.39
CA ARG A 452 2.76 4.48 -20.75
C ARG A 452 3.11 5.81 -21.40
N HIS A 453 2.12 6.68 -21.50
CA HIS A 453 2.27 8.05 -21.99
C HIS A 453 1.31 8.98 -21.25
N TYR A 454 1.84 9.97 -20.56
CA TYR A 454 1.11 11.03 -19.87
C TYR A 454 1.54 12.37 -20.46
N ALA A 455 0.62 13.05 -21.12
CA ALA A 455 0.86 14.39 -21.63
C ALA A 455 1.21 15.35 -20.48
N ARG A 456 1.87 16.46 -20.82
CA ARG A 456 2.31 17.47 -19.84
C ARG A 456 1.16 18.24 -19.19
N ASP A 457 0.00 18.27 -19.85
CA ASP A 457 -1.26 18.91 -19.50
C ASP A 457 -2.36 17.89 -19.13
N PHE A 458 -1.98 16.64 -18.87
CA PHE A 458 -2.90 15.62 -18.36
C PHE A 458 -2.96 15.70 -16.83
N HIS A 459 -4.17 15.82 -16.27
CA HIS A 459 -4.37 16.07 -14.84
C HIS A 459 -5.24 14.99 -14.21
N THR A 460 -4.68 14.31 -13.21
CA THR A 460 -5.37 13.36 -12.35
C THR A 460 -4.99 13.62 -10.89
N ILE A 461 -5.99 13.62 -10.01
CA ILE A 461 -5.82 13.93 -8.57
C ILE A 461 -5.74 12.63 -7.75
N TYR A 462 -6.59 11.66 -8.09
CA TYR A 462 -6.73 10.37 -7.41
C TYR A 462 -6.15 9.19 -8.21
N GLY A 463 -5.46 9.49 -9.31
CA GLY A 463 -4.75 8.51 -10.12
C GLY A 463 -3.41 8.13 -9.50
N ASN A 464 -3.10 6.83 -9.55
CA ASN A 464 -1.80 6.28 -9.15
C ASN A 464 -1.44 5.09 -10.05
N ALA A 465 -1.51 5.29 -11.36
CA ALA A 465 -1.06 4.30 -12.34
C ALA A 465 0.48 4.25 -12.35
N LEU A 466 1.04 3.16 -12.90
CA LEU A 466 2.48 2.94 -12.94
C LEU A 466 3.19 4.16 -13.57
N SER A 467 4.13 4.76 -12.84
CA SER A 467 4.86 5.95 -13.24
C SER A 467 6.22 6.01 -12.54
N GLU A 468 7.13 6.79 -13.11
CA GLU A 468 8.41 7.14 -12.51
C GLU A 468 8.33 8.47 -11.75
N ASN A 469 7.38 9.32 -12.13
CA ASN A 469 7.03 10.53 -11.43
C ASN A 469 6.07 10.22 -10.26
N THR A 470 5.89 11.16 -9.34
CA THR A 470 4.93 11.02 -8.23
C THR A 470 3.48 11.14 -8.67
N ARG A 471 3.27 11.79 -9.82
CA ARG A 471 1.98 12.05 -10.45
C ARG A 471 2.01 11.57 -11.89
N ASN A 472 0.88 11.09 -12.39
CA ASN A 472 0.72 10.62 -13.76
C ASN A 472 0.64 11.80 -14.75
N ILE A 473 1.71 12.58 -14.89
CA ILE A 473 1.81 13.74 -15.77
C ILE A 473 3.23 13.84 -16.33
N ASN A 474 3.35 14.34 -17.57
CA ASN A 474 4.63 14.66 -18.20
C ASN A 474 5.61 13.46 -18.25
N GLU A 475 5.16 12.29 -18.69
CA GLU A 475 6.01 11.10 -18.74
C GLU A 475 5.69 10.23 -19.96
N SER A 476 6.68 9.58 -20.54
CA SER A 476 6.42 8.39 -21.37
C SER A 476 7.44 7.32 -21.03
N GLY A 477 7.04 6.05 -21.08
CA GLY A 477 7.95 4.97 -20.78
C GLY A 477 7.53 3.63 -21.34
N LEU A 478 8.51 2.75 -21.46
CA LEU A 478 8.36 1.35 -21.84
C LEU A 478 9.01 0.49 -20.77
N TYR A 479 8.19 -0.37 -20.16
CA TYR A 479 8.60 -1.38 -19.20
C TYR A 479 8.57 -2.74 -19.86
N LEU A 480 9.63 -3.52 -19.67
CA LEU A 480 9.74 -4.92 -20.06
C LEU A 480 10.09 -5.75 -18.82
N GLY A 481 9.37 -6.83 -18.60
CA GLY A 481 9.57 -7.73 -17.46
C GLY A 481 9.69 -9.18 -17.91
N LEU A 482 10.51 -9.92 -17.17
CA LEU A 482 10.78 -11.34 -17.36
C LEU A 482 10.74 -12.03 -16.01
N LYS A 483 10.16 -13.23 -15.97
CA LYS A 483 10.20 -14.14 -14.84
C LYS A 483 10.42 -15.56 -15.34
N LEU A 484 11.55 -16.13 -14.98
CA LEU A 484 12.02 -17.44 -15.43
C LEU A 484 12.17 -18.37 -14.22
N ARG A 485 11.68 -19.61 -14.33
CA ARG A 485 11.83 -20.67 -13.33
C ARG A 485 12.63 -21.83 -13.93
N PRO A 486 13.97 -21.70 -14.05
CA PRO A 486 14.77 -22.61 -14.86
C PRO A 486 14.84 -24.03 -14.26
N ALA A 487 14.74 -24.14 -12.93
CA ALA A 487 14.73 -25.39 -12.21
C ALA A 487 13.78 -25.28 -11.00
N ALA A 488 13.40 -26.43 -10.44
CA ALA A 488 12.69 -26.45 -9.17
C ALA A 488 13.48 -25.62 -8.13
N ARG A 489 12.77 -24.80 -7.34
CA ARG A 489 13.32 -23.93 -6.28
C ARG A 489 14.08 -22.67 -6.75
N TRP A 490 14.35 -22.51 -8.04
CA TRP A 490 15.02 -21.33 -8.59
C TRP A 490 14.05 -20.43 -9.35
N GLU A 491 14.16 -19.13 -9.14
CA GLU A 491 13.37 -18.12 -9.83
C GLU A 491 14.23 -16.89 -10.12
N LEU A 492 14.29 -16.51 -11.39
CA LEU A 492 14.94 -15.30 -11.88
C LEU A 492 13.87 -14.30 -12.30
N SER A 493 13.84 -13.14 -11.67
CA SER A 493 12.97 -12.02 -12.05
C SER A 493 13.84 -10.88 -12.55
N ALA A 494 13.51 -10.32 -13.72
CA ALA A 494 14.22 -9.16 -14.25
C ALA A 494 13.25 -8.16 -14.87
N TYR A 495 13.59 -6.87 -14.82
CA TYR A 495 12.89 -5.85 -15.60
C TYR A 495 13.84 -4.79 -16.16
N TYR A 496 13.37 -4.12 -17.21
CA TYR A 496 13.98 -2.94 -17.78
C TYR A 496 12.88 -1.90 -18.09
N ASP A 497 12.98 -0.72 -17.50
CA ASP A 497 12.06 0.40 -17.67
C ASP A 497 12.84 1.59 -18.24
N ARG A 498 12.47 2.05 -19.44
CA ARG A 498 13.02 3.26 -20.06
C ARG A 498 11.95 4.34 -20.04
N PHE A 499 12.27 5.51 -19.51
CA PHE A 499 11.32 6.61 -19.37
C PHE A 499 11.90 7.95 -19.84
N ARG A 500 11.02 8.87 -20.24
CA ARG A 500 11.32 10.25 -20.63
C ARG A 500 10.32 11.23 -20.02
N PHE A 501 10.79 12.42 -19.72
CA PHE A 501 10.02 13.56 -19.24
C PHE A 501 10.11 14.67 -20.30
N PRO A 502 9.07 14.84 -21.14
CA PRO A 502 9.08 15.85 -22.22
C PRO A 502 9.18 17.31 -21.75
N TRP A 503 8.78 17.61 -20.52
CA TRP A 503 8.81 18.94 -19.90
C TRP A 503 9.65 18.96 -18.61
N LEU A 504 9.94 20.17 -18.14
CA LEU A 504 10.69 20.48 -16.92
C LEU A 504 10.04 19.86 -15.67
N ARG A 505 10.86 19.59 -14.65
CA ARG A 505 10.39 19.13 -13.34
C ARG A 505 11.11 19.88 -12.23
N TYR A 506 10.58 19.80 -11.01
CA TYR A 506 11.31 20.23 -9.83
C TYR A 506 12.66 19.50 -9.77
N GLN A 507 13.75 20.26 -9.60
CA GLN A 507 15.15 19.78 -9.64
C GLN A 507 15.57 19.14 -10.98
N ALA A 508 14.88 19.46 -12.08
CA ALA A 508 15.32 19.16 -13.43
C ALA A 508 14.93 20.29 -14.39
N GLY A 509 15.85 21.23 -14.60
CA GLY A 509 15.71 22.43 -15.44
C GLY A 509 15.68 22.17 -16.96
N ALA A 510 15.69 20.92 -17.42
CA ALA A 510 15.52 20.55 -18.83
C ALA A 510 14.73 19.24 -18.99
N PRO A 511 14.08 19.00 -20.15
CA PRO A 511 13.55 17.70 -20.51
C PRO A 511 14.63 16.62 -20.39
N GLY A 512 14.27 15.44 -19.91
CA GLY A 512 15.25 14.41 -19.58
C GLY A 512 14.74 13.00 -19.82
N ALA A 513 15.66 12.06 -19.94
CA ALA A 513 15.35 10.64 -20.04
C ALA A 513 16.19 9.84 -19.04
N GLY A 514 15.69 8.66 -18.68
CA GLY A 514 16.36 7.76 -17.76
C GLY A 514 15.98 6.31 -18.00
N HIS A 515 16.62 5.44 -17.25
CA HIS A 515 16.30 4.02 -17.24
C HIS A 515 16.44 3.45 -15.83
N ASP A 516 15.76 2.34 -15.60
CA ASP A 516 15.77 1.60 -14.36
C ASP A 516 15.69 0.12 -14.69
N TRP A 517 16.61 -0.68 -14.17
CA TRP A 517 16.59 -2.12 -14.36
C TRP A 517 16.91 -2.84 -13.06
N LEU A 518 16.33 -4.03 -12.92
CA LEU A 518 16.48 -4.89 -11.76
C LEU A 518 16.65 -6.32 -12.22
N VAL A 519 17.49 -7.07 -11.52
CA VAL A 519 17.64 -8.52 -11.64
C VAL A 519 17.63 -9.11 -10.24
N ARG A 520 16.75 -10.08 -10.00
CA ARG A 520 16.64 -10.81 -8.73
C ARG A 520 16.73 -12.31 -8.99
N LEU A 521 17.66 -12.96 -8.32
CA LEU A 521 17.78 -14.41 -8.29
C LEU A 521 17.31 -14.92 -6.93
N THR A 522 16.28 -15.75 -6.95
CA THR A 522 15.65 -16.33 -5.75
C THR A 522 15.87 -17.84 -5.72
N PHE A 523 16.27 -18.35 -4.57
CA PHE A 523 16.48 -19.76 -4.29
C PHE A 523 15.70 -20.17 -3.03
N SER A 524 14.84 -21.18 -3.14
CA SER A 524 14.01 -21.70 -2.04
C SER A 524 14.42 -23.14 -1.70
N PRO A 525 15.51 -23.36 -0.94
CA PRO A 525 16.07 -24.69 -0.72
C PRO A 525 15.08 -25.64 -0.03
N THR A 526 14.27 -25.12 0.88
CA THR A 526 13.21 -25.84 1.62
C THR A 526 11.90 -25.06 1.53
N LYS A 527 10.80 -25.62 2.07
CA LYS A 527 9.51 -24.92 2.16
C LYS A 527 9.55 -23.74 3.15
N THR A 528 10.51 -23.72 4.07
CA THR A 528 10.63 -22.74 5.16
C THR A 528 11.83 -21.81 5.01
N SER A 529 12.55 -21.88 3.88
CA SER A 529 13.74 -21.08 3.62
C SER A 529 13.66 -20.36 2.29
N LEU A 530 14.07 -19.10 2.27
CA LEU A 530 14.13 -18.23 1.11
C LEU A 530 15.45 -17.47 1.12
N LEU A 531 16.20 -17.57 0.03
CA LEU A 531 17.38 -16.78 -0.23
C LEU A 531 17.15 -15.99 -1.51
N TYR A 532 17.50 -14.71 -1.55
CA TYR A 532 17.61 -14.01 -2.81
C TYR A 532 18.72 -12.96 -2.82
N ALA A 533 19.26 -12.75 -4.01
CA ALA A 533 20.14 -11.63 -4.33
C ALA A 533 19.43 -10.76 -5.36
N GLN A 534 19.41 -9.45 -5.13
CA GLN A 534 18.77 -8.46 -5.99
C GLN A 534 19.78 -7.36 -6.32
N LEU A 535 19.94 -7.11 -7.61
CA LEU A 535 20.73 -6.03 -8.18
C LEU A 535 19.81 -5.06 -8.89
N ARG A 536 20.03 -3.77 -8.70
CA ARG A 536 19.27 -2.75 -9.41
C ARG A 536 20.13 -1.54 -9.72
N GLN A 537 19.86 -0.92 -10.86
CA GLN A 537 20.45 0.36 -11.22
C GLN A 537 19.38 1.29 -11.80
N ARG A 538 19.36 2.51 -11.29
CA ARG A 538 18.51 3.61 -11.80
C ARG A 538 19.40 4.76 -12.23
N THR A 539 19.13 5.29 -13.42
CA THR A 539 19.77 6.49 -13.95
C THR A 539 18.70 7.51 -14.25
N LYS A 540 18.75 8.68 -13.61
CA LYS A 540 17.76 9.75 -13.77
C LYS A 540 18.47 11.11 -13.69
N PRO A 541 18.10 12.09 -14.52
CA PRO A 541 18.75 13.39 -14.49
C PRO A 541 18.20 14.27 -13.36
N TYR A 542 19.12 14.96 -12.67
CA TYR A 542 18.86 15.98 -11.64
C TYR A 542 19.79 17.18 -11.83
N ASP A 543 19.36 18.34 -11.38
CA ASP A 543 20.14 19.57 -11.41
C ASP A 543 21.35 19.47 -10.45
N ALA A 544 22.57 19.51 -11.00
CA ALA A 544 23.81 19.41 -10.22
C ALA A 544 24.20 20.70 -9.48
N ASP A 545 23.83 21.86 -10.03
CA ASP A 545 24.32 23.16 -9.57
C ASP A 545 23.16 24.16 -9.46
N THR A 546 22.66 24.37 -8.25
CA THR A 546 21.58 25.34 -7.97
C THR A 546 22.06 26.79 -8.02
N LEU A 547 23.34 27.08 -8.26
CA LEU A 547 23.88 28.45 -8.35
C LEU A 547 23.64 29.08 -9.72
N ARG A 548 23.35 28.27 -10.75
CA ARG A 548 22.97 28.78 -12.07
C ARG A 548 21.48 29.17 -12.05
N PRO A 549 21.10 30.30 -12.68
CA PRO A 549 19.69 30.66 -12.87
C PRO A 549 18.88 29.58 -13.60
N MET A 550 19.54 28.80 -14.46
CA MET A 550 18.97 27.64 -15.13
C MET A 550 19.96 26.47 -15.05
N PRO A 551 19.84 25.59 -14.03
CA PRO A 551 20.70 24.42 -13.90
C PRO A 551 20.53 23.47 -15.07
N LEU A 552 21.64 22.86 -15.51
CA LEU A 552 21.64 21.78 -16.48
C LEU A 552 21.51 20.44 -15.73
N PRO A 553 20.48 19.64 -16.03
CA PRO A 553 20.35 18.33 -15.40
C PRO A 553 21.49 17.40 -15.82
N VAL A 554 22.14 16.76 -14.86
CA VAL A 554 23.19 15.76 -15.08
C VAL A 554 22.68 14.36 -14.74
N PRO A 555 23.19 13.30 -15.39
CA PRO A 555 22.77 11.95 -15.07
C PRO A 555 23.20 11.56 -13.66
N THR A 556 22.23 11.24 -12.81
CA THR A 556 22.45 10.67 -11.48
C THR A 556 22.21 9.17 -11.53
N GLN A 557 23.19 8.40 -11.08
CA GLN A 557 23.16 6.95 -11.05
C GLN A 557 23.09 6.43 -9.61
N ARG A 558 22.08 5.60 -9.33
CA ARG A 558 21.96 4.86 -8.08
C ARG A 558 22.01 3.37 -8.38
N ARG A 559 22.94 2.66 -7.74
CA ARG A 559 23.07 1.20 -7.78
C ARG A 559 22.76 0.62 -6.42
N SER A 560 21.95 -0.42 -6.35
CA SER A 560 21.68 -1.16 -5.10
C SER A 560 21.94 -2.65 -5.27
N LEU A 561 22.45 -3.24 -4.19
CA LEU A 561 22.59 -4.68 -3.99
C LEU A 561 21.86 -5.03 -2.70
N LEU A 562 20.96 -6.02 -2.76
CA LEU A 562 20.23 -6.54 -1.60
C LEU A 562 20.39 -8.06 -1.56
N LEU A 563 20.98 -8.55 -0.48
CA LEU A 563 21.02 -9.96 -0.13
C LEU A 563 20.06 -10.19 1.03
N PHE A 564 19.22 -11.22 0.90
CA PHE A 564 18.22 -11.52 1.90
C PHE A 564 18.09 -13.01 2.12
N TYR A 565 18.09 -13.42 3.38
CA TYR A 565 17.90 -14.79 3.81
C TYR A 565 16.80 -14.83 4.88
N ASP A 566 15.76 -15.61 4.66
CA ASP A 566 14.72 -15.93 5.65
C ASP A 566 14.72 -17.45 5.84
N ALA A 567 14.82 -17.88 7.09
CA ALA A 567 14.67 -19.28 7.45
C ALA A 567 13.83 -19.42 8.71
N SER A 568 12.94 -20.41 8.71
CA SER A 568 12.26 -20.88 9.91
C SER A 568 12.67 -22.33 10.20
N PRO A 569 13.80 -22.54 10.91
CA PRO A 569 14.31 -23.88 11.20
C PRO A 569 13.34 -24.71 12.06
N THR A 570 12.59 -24.05 12.94
CA THR A 570 11.54 -24.67 13.75
C THR A 570 10.27 -23.82 13.70
N PRO A 571 9.08 -24.36 14.01
CA PRO A 571 7.84 -23.58 14.03
C PRO A 571 7.86 -22.39 15.02
N GLY A 572 8.72 -22.44 16.04
CA GLY A 572 8.85 -21.40 17.05
C GLY A 572 10.04 -20.46 16.87
N LEU A 573 10.84 -20.61 15.81
CA LEU A 573 12.02 -19.78 15.54
C LEU A 573 12.07 -19.36 14.07
N SER A 574 12.12 -18.05 13.83
CA SER A 574 12.37 -17.45 12.51
C SER A 574 13.57 -16.51 12.59
N LEU A 575 14.47 -16.65 11.62
CA LEU A 575 15.70 -15.88 11.47
C LEU A 575 15.67 -15.19 10.12
N ARG A 576 15.94 -13.89 10.10
CA ARG A 576 16.09 -13.15 8.84
C ARG A 576 17.36 -12.33 8.85
N THR A 577 18.11 -12.41 7.77
CA THR A 577 19.33 -11.65 7.56
C THR A 577 19.16 -10.80 6.31
N ARG A 578 19.44 -9.51 6.42
CA ARG A 578 19.37 -8.56 5.33
C ARG A 578 20.69 -7.81 5.23
N VAL A 579 21.28 -7.82 4.04
CA VAL A 579 22.45 -7.01 3.71
C VAL A 579 22.08 -6.17 2.51
N GLN A 580 22.16 -4.85 2.64
CA GLN A 580 21.86 -3.92 1.56
C GLN A 580 22.99 -2.92 1.41
N GLY A 581 23.42 -2.70 0.18
CA GLY A 581 24.40 -1.70 -0.20
C GLY A 581 23.85 -0.80 -1.30
N THR A 582 24.20 0.48 -1.26
CA THR A 582 23.85 1.48 -2.27
C THR A 582 25.11 2.25 -2.66
N ALA A 583 25.28 2.50 -3.95
CA ALA A 583 26.24 3.46 -4.49
C ALA A 583 25.48 4.54 -5.26
N TYR A 584 25.78 5.79 -4.97
CA TYR A 584 25.18 6.96 -5.60
C TYR A 584 26.27 7.79 -6.26
N ARG A 585 26.05 8.22 -7.50
CA ARG A 585 26.99 9.05 -8.24
C ARG A 585 26.25 10.07 -9.10
N GLU A 586 26.66 11.32 -8.99
CA GLU A 586 26.25 12.41 -9.87
C GLU A 586 27.30 12.60 -10.96
N ASP A 587 26.92 12.36 -12.20
CA ASP A 587 27.77 12.55 -13.38
C ASP A 587 29.17 11.91 -13.24
N VAL A 588 30.25 12.69 -13.42
CA VAL A 588 31.65 12.28 -13.28
C VAL A 588 32.18 12.49 -11.84
N GLY A 589 31.31 12.87 -10.90
CA GLY A 589 31.67 13.09 -9.51
C GLY A 589 32.04 11.80 -8.75
N PRO A 590 32.53 11.94 -7.49
CA PRO A 590 32.86 10.81 -6.65
C PRO A 590 31.61 9.96 -6.34
N ALA A 591 31.80 8.64 -6.29
CA ALA A 591 30.76 7.74 -5.82
C ALA A 591 30.66 7.81 -4.31
N ARG A 592 29.42 7.93 -3.82
CA ARG A 592 29.06 7.90 -2.41
C ARG A 592 28.40 6.57 -2.10
N HIS A 593 28.64 6.04 -0.91
CA HIS A 593 28.22 4.71 -0.52
C HIS A 593 27.34 4.72 0.72
N GLY A 594 26.56 3.66 0.86
CA GLY A 594 25.83 3.39 2.09
C GLY A 594 25.48 1.92 2.20
N TYR A 595 25.52 1.37 3.40
CA TYR A 595 25.16 -0.02 3.65
C TYR A 595 24.37 -0.20 4.94
N VAL A 596 23.59 -1.28 4.99
CA VAL A 596 22.91 -1.74 6.19
C VAL A 596 22.99 -3.26 6.28
N LEU A 597 23.37 -3.75 7.45
CA LEU A 597 23.33 -5.15 7.85
C LEU A 597 22.32 -5.29 8.98
N ALA A 598 21.27 -6.08 8.79
CA ALA A 598 20.24 -6.32 9.80
C ALA A 598 20.03 -7.82 10.04
N GLN A 599 19.91 -8.18 11.30
CA GLN A 599 19.53 -9.52 11.75
C GLN A 599 18.25 -9.42 12.57
N ASP A 600 17.20 -10.11 12.12
CA ASP A 600 15.98 -10.34 12.86
C ASP A 600 15.97 -11.74 13.49
N VAL A 601 15.40 -11.82 14.68
CA VAL A 601 15.11 -13.06 15.39
C VAL A 601 13.69 -12.97 15.92
N THR A 602 12.84 -13.93 15.56
CA THR A 602 11.51 -14.10 16.14
C THR A 602 11.45 -15.44 16.84
N VAL A 603 11.10 -15.44 18.13
CA VAL A 603 10.91 -16.63 18.94
C VAL A 603 9.52 -16.68 19.55
N GLN A 604 8.97 -17.89 19.63
CA GLN A 604 7.71 -18.16 20.32
C GLN A 604 7.99 -19.09 21.51
N PRO A 605 8.53 -18.57 22.63
CA PRO A 605 8.91 -19.39 23.78
C PRO A 605 7.69 -20.04 24.47
N LEU A 606 6.52 -19.40 24.40
CA LEU A 606 5.27 -19.92 24.94
C LEU A 606 4.18 -19.76 23.88
N ARG A 607 3.13 -20.60 23.93
CA ARG A 607 2.01 -20.51 22.98
C ARG A 607 1.37 -19.11 22.91
N ARG A 608 1.37 -18.37 24.02
CA ARG A 608 0.76 -17.04 24.19
C ARG A 608 1.75 -15.88 24.13
N LEU A 609 3.05 -16.13 23.99
CA LEU A 609 4.10 -15.11 23.99
C LEU A 609 4.94 -15.24 22.74
N ARG A 610 5.01 -14.16 21.97
CA ARG A 610 5.90 -14.03 20.82
C ARG A 610 6.81 -12.83 21.01
N LEU A 611 8.10 -13.03 20.79
CA LEU A 611 9.11 -12.01 20.90
C LEU A 611 9.82 -11.88 19.56
N SER A 612 9.89 -10.66 19.04
CA SER A 612 10.64 -10.32 17.84
C SER A 612 11.68 -9.27 18.20
N ALA A 613 12.91 -9.44 17.72
CA ALA A 613 13.96 -8.45 17.89
C ALA A 613 14.76 -8.30 16.61
N ARG A 614 15.27 -7.08 16.38
CA ARG A 614 16.22 -6.78 15.32
C ARG A 614 17.42 -6.05 15.89
N TYR A 615 18.58 -6.34 15.34
CA TYR A 615 19.76 -5.50 15.45
C TYR A 615 20.27 -5.16 14.05
N ALA A 616 20.50 -3.88 13.79
CA ALA A 616 20.97 -3.37 12.51
C ALA A 616 22.15 -2.43 12.68
N LEU A 617 23.13 -2.55 11.79
CA LEU A 617 24.28 -1.67 11.63
C LEU A 617 24.12 -0.92 10.32
N PHE A 618 24.30 0.39 10.32
CA PHE A 618 24.24 1.20 9.12
C PHE A 618 25.36 2.24 9.10
N ASP A 619 25.79 2.55 7.88
CA ASP A 619 26.84 3.52 7.61
C ASP A 619 26.60 4.05 6.19
N THR A 620 26.34 5.35 6.09
CA THR A 620 26.08 6.04 4.85
C THR A 620 26.86 7.34 4.83
N ASP A 621 27.46 7.65 3.69
CA ASP A 621 28.23 8.88 3.51
C ASP A 621 27.34 10.12 3.62
N ASP A 622 26.08 10.03 3.17
CA ASP A 622 25.12 11.12 3.23
C ASP A 622 23.65 10.67 3.14
N TYR A 623 22.76 11.65 2.91
CA TYR A 623 21.33 11.44 2.79
C TYR A 623 20.89 10.82 1.45
N ASP A 624 21.67 10.95 0.37
CA ASP A 624 21.34 10.35 -0.93
C ASP A 624 21.60 8.84 -0.93
N THR A 625 22.52 8.38 -0.09
CA THR A 625 22.80 6.96 0.16
C THR A 625 22.03 6.37 1.34
N ARG A 626 20.98 7.06 1.83
CA ARG A 626 20.10 6.56 2.90
C ARG A 626 19.45 5.21 2.58
N GLN A 627 19.29 4.40 3.63
CA GLN A 627 18.72 3.05 3.55
C GLN A 627 17.30 3.03 4.14
N TYR A 628 16.35 2.52 3.36
CA TYR A 628 14.97 2.27 3.81
C TYR A 628 14.83 0.79 4.18
N VAL A 629 14.43 0.51 5.42
CA VAL A 629 14.33 -0.87 5.91
C VAL A 629 13.00 -1.11 6.60
N PHE A 630 12.18 -2.03 6.08
CA PHE A 630 10.92 -2.43 6.72
C PHE A 630 11.18 -3.12 8.07
N GLU A 631 10.47 -2.72 9.11
CA GLU A 631 10.50 -3.33 10.44
C GLU A 631 9.15 -3.95 10.80
N GLN A 632 9.18 -5.07 11.54
CA GLN A 632 7.96 -5.60 12.17
C GLN A 632 7.45 -4.57 13.18
N ASP A 633 6.17 -4.24 13.13
CA ASP A 633 5.54 -3.31 14.07
C ASP A 633 4.26 -3.94 14.67
N VAL A 634 3.59 -3.22 15.55
CA VAL A 634 2.28 -3.61 16.09
C VAL A 634 1.25 -3.75 14.97
N LEU A 635 0.21 -4.54 15.19
CA LEU A 635 -0.81 -4.81 14.17
C LEU A 635 -1.46 -3.50 13.65
N TYR A 636 -1.61 -3.37 12.32
CA TYR A 636 -2.03 -2.13 11.63
C TYR A 636 -1.05 -0.93 11.76
N ALA A 637 0.22 -1.17 12.09
CA ALA A 637 1.26 -0.16 11.96
C ALA A 637 2.20 -0.57 10.84
N PHE A 638 2.59 0.38 10.00
CA PHE A 638 3.60 0.19 8.98
C PHE A 638 4.84 1.01 9.34
N SER A 639 6.00 0.36 9.48
CA SER A 639 7.24 1.01 9.92
C SER A 639 8.38 0.79 8.94
N VAL A 640 8.88 1.90 8.38
CA VAL A 640 10.03 1.93 7.48
C VAL A 640 10.94 3.07 7.88
N PRO A 641 11.79 2.89 8.90
CA PRO A 641 12.80 3.86 9.26
C PRO A 641 13.74 4.19 8.09
N VAL A 642 14.12 5.46 8.05
CA VAL A 642 15.17 5.99 7.18
C VAL A 642 16.48 6.02 7.96
N LEU A 643 17.48 5.27 7.49
CA LEU A 643 18.78 5.19 8.12
C LEU A 643 19.80 5.94 7.27
N TYR A 644 20.47 6.93 7.86
CA TYR A 644 21.53 7.71 7.24
C TYR A 644 22.58 8.13 8.27
N GLY A 645 23.80 8.40 7.83
CA GLY A 645 24.96 8.55 8.69
C GLY A 645 25.44 7.20 9.23
N GLN A 646 26.09 7.21 10.40
CA GLN A 646 26.69 6.03 11.01
C GLN A 646 26.00 5.68 12.31
N GLY A 647 25.67 4.41 12.54
CA GLY A 647 25.02 4.03 13.78
C GLY A 647 24.52 2.60 13.85
N THR A 648 23.78 2.37 14.93
CA THR A 648 23.10 1.10 15.19
C THR A 648 21.62 1.36 15.43
N ARG A 649 20.77 0.48 14.95
CA ARG A 649 19.34 0.49 15.25
C ARG A 649 18.90 -0.87 15.78
N ALA A 650 18.22 -0.87 16.90
CA ALA A 650 17.67 -2.08 17.49
C ALA A 650 16.18 -1.90 17.80
N TYR A 651 15.42 -2.98 17.73
CA TYR A 651 14.06 -2.99 18.29
C TYR A 651 13.74 -4.31 18.96
N VAL A 652 12.82 -4.26 19.91
CA VAL A 652 12.16 -5.42 20.50
C VAL A 652 10.65 -5.21 20.44
N LEU A 653 9.93 -6.23 20.01
CA LEU A 653 8.47 -6.29 19.96
C LEU A 653 8.01 -7.54 20.72
N ALA A 654 7.23 -7.35 21.77
CA ALA A 654 6.59 -8.41 22.50
C ALA A 654 5.09 -8.42 22.18
N GLN A 655 4.55 -9.58 21.81
CA GLN A 655 3.13 -9.84 21.67
C GLN A 655 2.69 -10.86 22.73
N VAL A 656 1.70 -10.49 23.54
CA VAL A 656 1.15 -11.31 24.62
C VAL A 656 -0.35 -11.52 24.43
N GLU A 657 -0.75 -12.76 24.25
CA GLU A 657 -2.16 -13.18 24.27
C GLU A 657 -2.58 -13.47 25.72
N VAL A 658 -3.13 -12.46 26.40
CA VAL A 658 -3.54 -12.61 27.81
C VAL A 658 -4.68 -13.63 27.92
N ASN A 659 -5.70 -13.51 27.07
CA ASN A 659 -6.82 -14.44 26.96
C ASN A 659 -7.39 -14.42 25.52
N ARG A 660 -8.56 -15.03 25.29
CA ARG A 660 -9.19 -15.10 23.95
C ARG A 660 -9.70 -13.74 23.42
N HIS A 661 -9.85 -12.74 24.29
CA HIS A 661 -10.36 -11.41 23.96
C HIS A 661 -9.23 -10.37 23.89
N LEU A 662 -8.25 -10.46 24.81
CA LEU A 662 -7.24 -9.43 24.99
C LEU A 662 -5.87 -9.86 24.46
N THR A 663 -5.31 -9.05 23.55
CA THR A 663 -3.93 -9.17 23.07
C THR A 663 -3.20 -7.85 23.25
N LEU A 664 -1.99 -7.90 23.78
CA LEU A 664 -1.14 -6.74 24.04
C LEU A 664 0.11 -6.81 23.17
N TRP A 665 0.52 -5.67 22.62
CA TRP A 665 1.81 -5.49 21.98
C TRP A 665 2.58 -4.37 22.67
N LEU A 666 3.87 -4.58 22.86
CA LEU A 666 4.81 -3.58 23.34
C LEU A 666 6.04 -3.58 22.45
N ARG A 667 6.36 -2.42 21.87
CA ARG A 667 7.51 -2.20 21.02
C ARG A 667 8.40 -1.12 21.63
N TYR A 668 9.69 -1.40 21.68
CA TYR A 668 10.74 -0.42 21.97
C TYR A 668 11.74 -0.45 20.82
N ALA A 669 11.97 0.69 20.18
CA ALA A 669 12.98 0.85 19.14
C ALA A 669 13.97 1.93 19.56
N ASP A 670 15.25 1.70 19.30
CA ASP A 670 16.34 2.62 19.62
C ASP A 670 17.27 2.75 18.42
N THR A 671 17.50 3.99 17.98
CA THR A 671 18.56 4.33 17.03
C THR A 671 19.63 5.12 17.77
N HIS A 672 20.86 4.64 17.68
CA HIS A 672 22.04 5.30 18.20
C HIS A 672 22.96 5.70 17.05
N TYR A 673 23.12 6.99 16.85
CA TYR A 673 24.04 7.55 15.86
C TYR A 673 25.43 7.71 16.47
N ARG A 674 26.45 7.49 15.66
CA ARG A 674 27.86 7.77 15.98
C ARG A 674 28.23 9.12 15.38
N HIS A 675 29.14 9.83 16.05
CA HIS A 675 29.68 11.11 15.58
C HIS A 675 28.65 12.23 15.34
N GLN A 676 27.43 12.09 15.86
CA GLN A 676 26.38 13.11 15.79
C GLN A 676 26.06 13.62 17.18
N ARG A 677 25.88 14.93 17.31
CA ARG A 677 25.47 15.58 18.56
C ARG A 677 23.97 15.83 18.63
N THR A 678 23.31 15.87 17.47
CA THR A 678 21.87 16.09 17.33
C THR A 678 21.31 15.12 16.29
N VAL A 679 20.02 14.80 16.42
CA VAL A 679 19.29 13.94 15.49
C VAL A 679 18.05 14.68 14.98
N GLY A 680 17.84 14.72 13.67
CA GLY A 680 16.74 15.48 13.06
C GLY A 680 17.08 16.96 12.89
N SER A 681 16.05 17.78 12.67
CA SER A 681 16.21 19.22 12.47
C SER A 681 14.95 20.00 12.86
N GLY A 682 15.10 21.30 13.08
CA GLY A 682 13.99 22.21 13.38
C GLY A 682 13.26 21.83 14.68
N LEU A 683 11.93 21.80 14.65
CA LEU A 683 11.10 21.48 15.82
C LEU A 683 11.20 20.01 16.25
N GLU A 684 11.71 19.14 15.37
CA GLU A 684 11.89 17.70 15.62
C GLU A 684 13.31 17.34 16.05
N GLU A 685 14.21 18.31 16.18
CA GLU A 685 15.61 18.08 16.58
C GLU A 685 15.67 17.46 17.98
N ILE A 686 16.49 16.42 18.15
CA ILE A 686 16.75 15.77 19.42
C ILE A 686 18.19 16.09 19.82
N GLN A 687 18.38 16.56 21.05
CA GLN A 687 19.71 16.74 21.63
C GLN A 687 20.29 15.39 22.04
N GLY A 688 21.52 15.11 21.60
CA GLY A 688 22.19 13.84 21.79
C GLY A 688 22.07 12.88 20.59
N ALA A 689 22.81 11.78 20.66
CA ALA A 689 22.97 10.85 19.55
C ALA A 689 21.98 9.66 19.59
N ARG A 690 20.89 9.76 20.35
CA ARG A 690 19.93 8.67 20.55
C ARG A 690 18.51 9.12 20.26
N ARG A 691 17.77 8.26 19.57
CA ARG A 691 16.34 8.39 19.33
C ARG A 691 15.67 7.07 19.67
N SER A 692 14.78 7.08 20.65
CA SER A 692 14.07 5.90 21.12
C SER A 692 12.56 6.13 21.02
N ASP A 693 11.86 5.14 20.50
CA ASP A 693 10.42 5.17 20.26
C ASP A 693 9.76 4.01 21.01
N VAL A 694 8.72 4.32 21.78
CA VAL A 694 7.87 3.36 22.49
C VAL A 694 6.53 3.30 21.78
N LYS A 695 6.05 2.08 21.51
CA LYS A 695 4.67 1.86 21.06
C LYS A 695 4.02 0.78 21.90
N ALA A 696 2.81 1.03 22.37
CA ALA A 696 1.97 0.06 23.04
C ALA A 696 0.64 -0.05 22.30
N GLN A 697 0.17 -1.28 22.09
CA GLN A 697 -1.12 -1.53 21.46
C GLN A 697 -1.91 -2.57 22.23
N LEU A 698 -3.20 -2.32 22.38
CA LEU A 698 -4.17 -3.23 22.96
C LEU A 698 -5.21 -3.57 21.91
N ARG A 699 -5.48 -4.86 21.73
CA ARG A 699 -6.63 -5.37 20.96
C ARG A 699 -7.59 -6.06 21.92
N TYR A 700 -8.84 -5.64 21.89
CA TYR A 700 -9.96 -6.32 22.53
C TYR A 700 -10.90 -6.88 21.46
N ARG A 701 -10.96 -8.20 21.35
CA ARG A 701 -11.91 -8.92 20.50
C ARG A 701 -13.17 -9.22 21.31
N PHE A 702 -14.32 -8.84 20.77
CA PHE A 702 -15.62 -9.01 21.43
C PHE A 702 -16.04 -10.47 21.53
#